data_AF-A0A2U0T328-F1
#
_entry.id   AF-A0A2U0T328-F1
#
_cell.length_a   1.000
_cell.length_b   1.000
_cell.length_c   1.000
_cell.angle_alpha   90.00
_cell.angle_beta   90.00
_cell.angle_gamma   90.00
#
_symmetry.space_group_name_H-M   'P 1'
#
loop_
_entity.id
_entity.type
_entity.pdbx_description
1 polymer ?
#
loop_
_entity_poly.entity_id
_entity_poly.type
_entity_poly.pdbx_seq_one_letter_code
_entity_poly.pdbx_strand_id
1 'polypeptide(L)'
;MAPGVQTGTVVVTSSDGQIASLPVSAELLPAAFSIDHGQITFNGINGAPIAAAPVKFTVANLAANWKATASAAWLGVTPTSGTTPAIASVYVDPANGKLASGRHDAIVTITAPNVSDSKVPVTLNLTKATLTPSIDSITLGGPYGRSPASTASLTLNLNTMENAYPWSFSALPAWLGASATSGTVNQAGSSIVFSQIGASQPIGTSTTTLTTSTQVNGDTISVPVTITAQRDTRKLLFSEVGIGLSSTPGWSRLSRKVTVRDNFGLAPAWTASSDKAWLTVQRSGNALTLTADPSTLPVDAISYATVSLASENGIQTSEQLHVALWKGSVTPAVTTKLTKTYSHLKTDPIRPLLYANNGAGNIDVYNIYSATQVGTISNLGAAMGDMSISPNGRHLYTYDTANRNIIVVDLATLTKKTSWPMAAAVQQSSALLALRPNGVEIVAAADGKAYLASTGAVVGMISNGDSMAASSDGSRLYLQDSGYSPASVSAIAVDYADIGGGTLFSASAASAGFINGASNGQDIAVSADGMRLYVASGAPYRCSSVKPSDLSFIGSLSGGDAYPNNVEVGSDDRVYCGISGWYSSADVWVHDANGALLKSFKFAGYARNLMTRTLGISADGLMMVGQTDDPLLVFVPVGP
;
A
#
# COMPACT_ATOMS: atom_id res chain seq x y z
N MET A 1 26.82 -63.72 59.34
CA MET A 1 26.76 -65.17 59.01
C MET A 1 26.83 -65.31 57.50
N ALA A 2 27.53 -66.33 56.98
CA ALA A 2 27.57 -66.57 55.54
C ALA A 2 26.17 -67.06 55.05
N PRO A 3 25.71 -66.66 53.85
CA PRO A 3 24.48 -67.16 53.26
C PRO A 3 24.48 -68.69 53.15
N GLY A 4 23.33 -69.33 53.35
CA GLY A 4 23.17 -70.78 53.28
C GLY A 4 22.23 -71.36 54.34
N VAL A 5 21.93 -72.65 54.21
CA VAL A 5 21.07 -73.39 55.15
C VAL A 5 21.79 -73.60 56.47
N GLN A 6 21.28 -72.98 57.52
CA GLN A 6 21.69 -73.22 58.90
C GLN A 6 20.80 -74.32 59.47
N THR A 7 21.39 -75.41 59.92
CA THR A 7 20.66 -76.51 60.57
C THR A 7 20.93 -76.52 62.06
N GLY A 8 19.88 -76.71 62.86
CA GLY A 8 19.95 -76.92 64.29
C GLY A 8 18.90 -77.94 64.74
N THR A 9 18.84 -78.20 66.04
CA THR A 9 17.88 -79.14 66.62
C THR A 9 17.20 -78.47 67.80
N VAL A 10 15.86 -78.38 67.76
CA VAL A 10 15.06 -77.96 68.91
C VAL A 10 14.73 -79.19 69.71
N VAL A 11 15.15 -79.19 70.98
CA VAL A 11 14.87 -80.28 71.91
C VAL A 11 13.69 -79.85 72.78
N VAL A 12 12.56 -80.53 72.62
CA VAL A 12 11.36 -80.33 73.44
C VAL A 12 11.30 -81.43 74.48
N THR A 13 11.29 -81.05 75.76
CA THR A 13 11.19 -81.98 76.88
C THR A 13 9.85 -81.78 77.59
N SER A 14 9.03 -82.82 77.68
CA SER A 14 7.75 -82.78 78.41
C SER A 14 7.96 -83.00 79.91
N SER A 15 6.96 -82.61 80.71
CA SER A 15 7.01 -82.69 82.18
C SER A 15 7.06 -84.12 82.74
N ASP A 16 6.77 -85.13 81.93
CA ASP A 16 6.94 -86.55 82.25
C ASP A 16 8.33 -87.10 81.84
N GLY A 17 9.24 -86.25 81.34
CA GLY A 17 10.64 -86.59 81.04
C GLY A 17 10.93 -87.08 79.63
N GLN A 18 9.93 -87.10 78.73
CA GLN A 18 10.15 -87.49 77.34
C GLN A 18 10.81 -86.35 76.54
N ILE A 19 11.74 -86.71 75.66
CA ILE A 19 12.51 -85.76 74.84
C ILE A 19 12.23 -86.01 73.36
N ALA A 20 11.75 -84.99 72.66
CA ALA A 20 11.63 -84.97 71.20
C ALA A 20 12.65 -83.99 70.61
N SER A 21 13.53 -84.48 69.74
CA SER A 21 14.43 -83.62 68.96
C SER A 21 13.83 -83.37 67.58
N LEU A 22 13.44 -82.13 67.31
CA LEU A 22 13.02 -81.69 65.98
C LEU A 22 14.20 -81.04 65.26
N PRO A 23 14.64 -81.56 64.10
CA PRO A 23 15.56 -80.82 63.25
C PRO A 23 14.85 -79.55 62.76
N VAL A 24 15.50 -78.41 62.97
CA VAL A 24 15.09 -77.13 62.41
C VAL A 24 16.13 -76.70 61.39
N SER A 25 15.69 -76.27 60.23
CA SER A 25 16.55 -75.62 59.25
C SER A 25 16.04 -74.21 59.01
N ALA A 26 16.97 -73.25 58.99
CA ALA A 26 16.73 -71.87 58.65
C ALA A 26 17.67 -71.52 57.50
N GLU A 27 17.12 -71.24 56.33
CA GLU A 27 17.91 -70.80 55.18
C GLU A 27 18.17 -69.29 55.28
N LEU A 28 19.43 -68.91 55.44
CA LEU A 28 19.84 -67.50 55.43
C LEU A 28 20.13 -67.09 53.99
N LEU A 29 19.16 -66.45 53.35
CA LEU A 29 19.32 -65.93 52.00
C LEU A 29 20.35 -64.79 51.96
N PRO A 30 21.15 -64.66 50.88
CA PRO A 30 22.03 -63.51 50.71
C PRO A 30 21.22 -62.21 50.71
N ALA A 31 21.74 -61.20 51.40
CA ALA A 31 21.12 -59.88 51.37
C ALA A 31 21.12 -59.35 49.92
N ALA A 32 19.96 -58.89 49.47
CA ALA A 32 19.76 -58.34 48.14
C ALA A 32 19.22 -56.91 48.23
N PHE A 33 19.53 -56.10 47.22
CA PHE A 33 18.88 -54.81 47.08
C PHE A 33 17.40 -54.99 46.73
N SER A 34 16.55 -54.28 47.46
CA SER A 34 15.20 -53.95 47.02
C SER A 34 15.24 -52.53 46.46
N ILE A 35 14.97 -52.38 45.16
CA ILE A 35 14.93 -51.09 44.45
C ILE A 35 13.50 -50.83 44.01
N ASP A 36 13.05 -49.59 44.13
CA ASP A 36 11.71 -49.16 43.74
C ASP A 36 11.47 -49.07 42.22
N HIS A 37 12.52 -49.25 41.40
CA HIS A 37 12.48 -49.19 39.93
C HIS A 37 13.21 -50.37 39.29
N GLY A 38 12.57 -51.03 38.32
CA GLY A 38 13.21 -52.06 37.48
C GLY A 38 13.93 -51.52 36.25
N GLN A 39 13.63 -50.28 35.85
CA GLN A 39 14.26 -49.52 34.77
C GLN A 39 13.90 -48.04 34.91
N ILE A 40 14.70 -47.15 34.32
CA ILE A 40 14.44 -45.71 34.24
C ILE A 40 14.35 -45.33 32.76
N THR A 41 13.32 -44.57 32.39
CA THR A 41 13.21 -43.99 31.04
C THR A 41 13.10 -42.47 31.13
N PHE A 42 14.05 -41.77 30.51
CA PHE A 42 13.98 -40.34 30.28
C PHE A 42 13.48 -40.06 28.88
N ASN A 43 12.54 -39.14 28.74
CA ASN A 43 12.12 -38.59 27.45
C ASN A 43 12.32 -37.08 27.50
N GLY A 44 12.92 -36.50 26.46
CA GLY A 44 13.19 -35.07 26.44
C GLY A 44 13.44 -34.52 25.05
N ILE A 45 13.38 -33.20 24.96
CA ILE A 45 13.86 -32.46 23.78
C ILE A 45 15.36 -32.29 23.95
N ASN A 46 16.13 -32.56 22.90
CA ASN A 46 17.57 -32.36 22.91
C ASN A 46 17.89 -30.91 23.29
N GLY A 47 18.71 -30.73 24.32
CA GLY A 47 19.12 -29.44 24.86
C GLY A 47 18.15 -28.77 25.82
N ALA A 48 16.94 -29.32 26.05
CA ALA A 48 16.10 -28.91 27.17
C ALA A 48 16.55 -29.60 28.47
N PRO A 49 16.33 -28.99 29.66
CA PRO A 49 16.49 -29.66 30.93
C PRO A 49 15.62 -30.93 31.03
N ILE A 50 16.19 -32.00 31.58
CA ILE A 50 15.48 -33.27 31.84
C ILE A 50 15.42 -33.48 33.35
N ALA A 51 14.22 -33.68 33.88
CA ALA A 51 14.02 -33.90 35.31
C ALA A 51 14.74 -35.20 35.77
N ALA A 52 15.44 -35.12 36.90
CA ALA A 52 16.10 -36.27 37.49
C ALA A 52 15.08 -37.27 38.07
N ALA A 53 15.41 -38.56 38.03
CA ALA A 53 14.60 -39.64 38.56
C ALA A 53 15.16 -40.10 39.93
N PRO A 54 14.38 -40.00 41.03
CA PRO A 54 14.79 -40.55 42.31
C PRO A 54 14.68 -42.07 42.31
N VAL A 55 15.71 -42.75 42.79
CA VAL A 55 15.77 -44.20 42.97
C VAL A 55 15.95 -44.50 44.45
N LYS A 56 14.94 -45.12 45.05
CA LYS A 56 14.97 -45.54 46.46
C LYS A 56 15.38 -47.00 46.55
N PHE A 57 16.30 -47.29 47.44
CA PHE A 57 16.75 -48.67 47.64
C PHE A 57 17.11 -48.98 49.09
N THR A 58 16.90 -50.24 49.46
CA THR A 58 17.17 -50.79 50.79
C THR A 58 17.86 -52.15 50.63
N VAL A 59 18.60 -52.57 51.65
CA VAL A 59 19.17 -53.93 51.74
C VAL A 59 18.52 -54.61 52.92
N ALA A 60 17.44 -55.37 52.69
CA ALA A 60 16.68 -56.08 53.72
C ALA A 60 16.33 -55.21 54.97
N ASN A 61 16.12 -53.90 54.79
CA ASN A 61 15.91 -52.89 55.85
C ASN A 61 17.07 -52.74 56.87
N LEU A 62 18.28 -53.11 56.48
CA LEU A 62 19.51 -52.96 57.26
C LEU A 62 20.34 -51.75 56.79
N ALA A 63 21.22 -51.27 57.67
CA ALA A 63 22.22 -50.26 57.34
C ALA A 63 23.42 -50.90 56.62
N ALA A 64 23.61 -50.59 55.34
CA ALA A 64 24.73 -51.03 54.53
C ALA A 64 25.37 -49.83 53.80
N ASN A 65 26.71 -49.76 53.83
CA ASN A 65 27.45 -48.79 53.03
C ASN A 65 27.34 -49.18 51.55
N TRP A 66 26.96 -48.23 50.71
CA TRP A 66 26.76 -48.46 49.27
C TRP A 66 27.54 -47.46 48.43
N LYS A 67 27.76 -47.83 47.16
CA LYS A 67 28.34 -46.99 46.11
C LYS A 67 27.51 -47.13 44.82
N ALA A 68 27.35 -46.05 44.06
CA ALA A 68 26.70 -46.04 42.76
C ALA A 68 27.64 -45.53 41.66
N THR A 69 27.55 -46.12 40.48
CA THR A 69 28.30 -45.73 39.27
C THR A 69 27.40 -45.79 38.04
N ALA A 70 27.67 -44.96 37.04
CA ALA A 70 26.97 -44.94 35.76
C ALA A 70 27.87 -45.46 34.64
N SER A 71 27.32 -46.23 33.70
CA SER A 71 28.08 -46.83 32.60
C SER A 71 28.38 -45.90 31.43
N ALA A 72 27.73 -44.73 31.36
CA ALA A 72 27.89 -43.77 30.28
C ALA A 72 28.12 -42.37 30.83
N ALA A 73 28.97 -41.59 30.16
CA ALA A 73 29.38 -40.28 30.63
C ALA A 73 28.23 -39.25 30.70
N TRP A 74 27.18 -39.43 29.89
CA TRP A 74 25.98 -38.58 29.91
C TRP A 74 25.05 -38.82 31.10
N LEU A 75 25.27 -39.88 31.89
CA LEU A 75 24.40 -40.28 32.99
C LEU A 75 25.10 -40.05 34.33
N GLY A 76 24.45 -39.32 35.23
CA GLY A 76 24.93 -39.04 36.58
C GLY A 76 24.06 -39.69 37.66
N VAL A 77 24.65 -39.91 38.84
CA VAL A 77 23.95 -40.37 40.05
C VAL A 77 24.50 -39.63 41.27
N THR A 78 23.61 -39.08 42.11
CA THR A 78 24.01 -38.34 43.33
C THR A 78 23.09 -38.63 44.53
N PRO A 79 23.63 -38.87 45.74
CA PRO A 79 25.05 -39.04 46.04
C PRO A 79 25.60 -40.33 45.40
N THR A 80 26.92 -40.42 45.22
CA THR A 80 27.57 -41.62 44.64
C THR A 80 27.88 -42.69 45.71
N SER A 81 27.66 -42.40 46.98
CA SER A 81 27.80 -43.33 48.10
C SER A 81 27.00 -42.89 49.32
N GLY A 82 26.69 -43.81 50.23
CA GLY A 82 25.99 -43.53 51.48
C GLY A 82 25.67 -44.79 52.29
N THR A 83 24.66 -44.72 53.16
CA THR A 83 24.11 -45.85 53.93
C THR A 83 22.64 -46.11 53.60
N THR A 84 22.19 -47.36 53.62
CA THR A 84 20.76 -47.73 53.40
C THR A 84 19.89 -47.62 54.66
N PRO A 85 18.56 -47.39 54.56
CA PRO A 85 17.80 -47.09 53.35
C PRO A 85 18.20 -45.75 52.70
N ALA A 86 18.30 -45.71 51.38
CA ALA A 86 18.86 -44.57 50.65
C ALA A 86 17.96 -44.12 49.49
N ILE A 87 18.14 -42.87 49.08
CA ILE A 87 17.57 -42.30 47.86
C ILE A 87 18.73 -41.70 47.07
N ALA A 88 18.93 -42.14 45.82
CA ALA A 88 19.86 -41.55 44.89
C ALA A 88 19.09 -40.89 43.73
N SER A 89 19.52 -39.71 43.31
CA SER A 89 18.96 -39.01 42.15
C SER A 89 19.77 -39.38 40.90
N VAL A 90 19.13 -40.02 39.93
CA VAL A 90 19.70 -40.33 38.62
C VAL A 90 19.32 -39.22 37.66
N TYR A 91 20.29 -38.60 37.00
CA TYR A 91 20.06 -37.43 36.15
C TYR A 91 20.86 -37.51 34.85
N VAL A 92 20.39 -36.80 33.83
CA VAL A 92 21.07 -36.68 32.53
C VAL A 92 21.93 -35.41 32.54
N ASP A 93 23.20 -35.53 32.16
CA ASP A 93 24.14 -34.42 32.06
C ASP A 93 24.75 -34.32 30.65
N PRO A 94 24.27 -33.40 29.80
CA PRO A 94 24.80 -33.21 28.45
C PRO A 94 26.20 -32.59 28.40
N ALA A 95 26.73 -32.06 29.51
CA ALA A 95 28.08 -31.47 29.52
C ALA A 95 29.20 -32.51 29.44
N ASN A 96 28.89 -33.76 29.81
CA ASN A 96 29.88 -34.82 29.99
C ASN A 96 29.95 -35.82 28.80
N GLY A 97 29.13 -35.64 27.76
CA GLY A 97 29.13 -36.51 26.57
C GLY A 97 28.25 -36.02 25.42
N LYS A 98 28.52 -36.49 24.19
CA LYS A 98 27.72 -36.13 22.99
C LYS A 98 26.32 -36.74 23.07
N LEU A 99 25.29 -35.89 23.19
CA LEU A 99 23.88 -36.27 23.27
C LEU A 99 23.07 -35.66 22.11
N ALA A 100 23.28 -36.16 20.90
CA ALA A 100 22.39 -35.84 19.78
C ALA A 100 21.02 -36.52 19.97
N SER A 101 20.00 -36.06 19.23
CA SER A 101 18.69 -36.73 19.21
C SER A 101 18.80 -38.21 18.84
N GLY A 102 17.94 -39.04 19.42
CA GLY A 102 17.98 -40.50 19.30
C GLY A 102 17.83 -41.22 20.64
N ARG A 103 17.98 -42.55 20.62
CA ARG A 103 17.89 -43.42 21.78
C ARG A 103 19.29 -43.73 22.33
N HIS A 104 19.48 -43.55 23.63
CA HIS A 104 20.73 -43.82 24.35
C HIS A 104 20.46 -44.78 25.51
N ASP A 105 21.32 -45.78 25.67
CA ASP A 105 21.22 -46.79 26.72
C ASP A 105 22.40 -46.71 27.68
N ALA A 106 22.12 -46.85 28.98
CA ALA A 106 23.12 -46.93 30.03
C ALA A 106 22.60 -47.77 31.21
N ILE A 107 23.46 -48.00 32.20
CA ILE A 107 23.15 -48.76 33.41
C ILE A 107 23.69 -47.98 34.61
N VAL A 108 22.87 -47.84 35.66
CA VAL A 108 23.33 -47.46 36.99
C VAL A 108 23.60 -48.73 37.78
N THR A 109 24.82 -48.89 38.28
CA THR A 109 25.21 -50.03 39.12
C THR A 109 25.36 -49.59 40.57
N ILE A 110 24.62 -50.21 41.48
CA ILE A 110 24.66 -49.98 42.92
C ILE A 110 25.28 -51.21 43.59
N THR A 111 26.33 -51.00 44.37
CA THR A 111 27.12 -52.05 45.01
C THR A 111 27.17 -51.83 46.52
N ALA A 112 27.11 -52.90 47.31
CA ALA A 112 27.39 -52.86 48.75
C ALA A 112 28.19 -54.12 49.15
N PRO A 113 29.05 -54.05 50.20
CA PRO A 113 29.82 -55.21 50.63
C PRO A 113 28.92 -56.41 51.00
N ASN A 114 29.23 -57.59 50.47
CA ASN A 114 28.50 -58.85 50.72
C ASN A 114 27.01 -58.83 50.28
N VAL A 115 26.64 -57.94 49.36
CA VAL A 115 25.32 -57.84 48.72
C VAL A 115 25.53 -58.02 47.22
N SER A 116 24.63 -58.73 46.53
CA SER A 116 24.71 -58.81 45.07
C SER A 116 24.45 -57.43 44.44
N ASP A 117 25.29 -57.03 43.47
CA ASP A 117 25.14 -55.76 42.76
C ASP A 117 23.74 -55.63 42.14
N SER A 118 23.18 -54.43 42.23
CA SER A 118 21.96 -54.10 41.52
C SER A 118 22.25 -53.24 40.30
N LYS A 119 21.67 -53.63 39.16
CA LYS A 119 21.81 -52.93 37.88
C LYS A 119 20.46 -52.39 37.48
N VAL A 120 20.35 -51.06 37.38
CA VAL A 120 19.16 -50.37 36.93
C VAL A 120 19.40 -49.91 35.48
N PRO A 121 18.75 -50.52 34.48
CA PRO A 121 18.83 -50.07 33.10
C PRO A 121 18.22 -48.67 32.96
N VAL A 122 18.86 -47.82 32.16
CA VAL A 122 18.42 -46.46 31.86
C VAL A 122 18.33 -46.28 30.35
N THR A 123 17.16 -45.92 29.85
CA THR A 123 16.94 -45.49 28.46
C THR A 123 16.68 -43.99 28.42
N LEU A 124 17.35 -43.27 27.52
CA LEU A 124 17.09 -41.88 27.21
C LEU A 124 16.63 -41.76 25.75
N ASN A 125 15.43 -41.23 25.53
CA ASN A 125 14.92 -40.89 24.20
C ASN A 125 14.93 -39.37 24.02
N LEU A 126 15.76 -38.88 23.10
CA LEU A 126 15.85 -37.46 22.75
C LEU A 126 15.19 -37.20 21.39
N THR A 127 14.26 -36.27 21.34
CA THR A 127 13.79 -35.68 20.08
C THR A 127 14.63 -34.47 19.70
N LYS A 128 14.78 -34.20 18.41
CA LYS A 128 15.48 -33.01 17.92
C LYS A 128 14.72 -31.75 18.38
N ALA A 129 15.45 -30.71 18.78
CA ALA A 129 14.83 -29.43 19.09
C ALA A 129 14.19 -28.80 17.84
N THR A 130 13.17 -27.97 18.05
CA THR A 130 12.43 -27.27 17.02
C THR A 130 12.76 -25.79 17.11
N LEU A 131 13.35 -25.26 16.04
CA LEU A 131 13.56 -23.83 15.85
C LEU A 131 12.36 -23.27 15.08
N THR A 132 11.64 -22.33 15.69
CA THR A 132 10.41 -21.76 15.14
C THR A 132 10.54 -20.24 15.02
N PRO A 133 10.45 -19.67 13.81
CA PRO A 133 10.31 -18.23 13.62
C PRO A 133 8.85 -17.80 13.89
N SER A 134 8.64 -16.61 14.45
CA SER A 134 7.30 -16.07 14.70
C SER A 134 6.49 -15.79 13.42
N ILE A 135 7.20 -15.59 12.30
CA ILE A 135 6.67 -15.39 10.95
C ILE A 135 7.64 -16.03 9.95
N ASP A 136 7.13 -16.54 8.84
CA ASP A 136 7.94 -17.17 7.77
C ASP A 136 8.35 -16.19 6.67
N SER A 137 7.74 -15.00 6.65
CA SER A 137 7.94 -13.98 5.63
C SER A 137 7.91 -12.56 6.18
N ILE A 138 8.78 -11.70 5.62
CA ILE A 138 8.87 -10.27 5.92
C ILE A 138 8.80 -9.49 4.62
N THR A 139 8.05 -8.38 4.64
CA THR A 139 8.04 -7.40 3.54
C THR A 139 8.55 -6.05 4.04
N LEU A 140 9.53 -5.48 3.31
CA LEU A 140 10.13 -4.18 3.53
C LEU A 140 9.81 -3.23 2.36
N GLY A 141 9.88 -1.92 2.57
CA GLY A 141 9.68 -0.87 1.58
C GLY A 141 8.30 -0.21 1.61
N GLY A 142 7.37 -0.76 2.39
CA GLY A 142 5.98 -0.30 2.42
C GLY A 142 5.20 -0.68 1.14
N PRO A 143 3.89 -0.37 1.08
CA PRO A 143 3.01 -0.81 0.01
C PRO A 143 3.44 -0.30 -1.38
N TYR A 144 4.03 0.89 -1.43
CA TYR A 144 4.48 1.53 -2.67
C TYR A 144 6.01 1.51 -2.84
N GLY A 145 6.78 0.82 -1.99
CA GLY A 145 8.26 0.82 -2.08
C GLY A 145 8.92 2.19 -1.83
N ARG A 146 8.22 3.11 -1.16
CA ARG A 146 8.71 4.47 -0.83
C ARG A 146 9.04 4.66 0.65
N SER A 147 9.19 3.57 1.40
CA SER A 147 9.61 3.59 2.80
C SER A 147 11.04 3.05 2.95
N PRO A 148 12.07 3.81 2.52
CA PRO A 148 13.45 3.32 2.42
C PRO A 148 14.11 2.97 3.75
N ALA A 149 13.52 3.40 4.88
CA ALA A 149 13.94 3.09 6.24
C ALA A 149 13.00 2.10 6.93
N SER A 150 12.19 1.35 6.17
CA SER A 150 11.27 0.37 6.76
C SER A 150 12.03 -0.71 7.53
N THR A 151 11.45 -1.12 8.65
CA THR A 151 11.96 -2.20 9.50
C THR A 151 10.86 -3.20 9.82
N ALA A 152 11.22 -4.45 10.04
CA ALA A 152 10.32 -5.50 10.50
C ALA A 152 11.04 -6.43 11.47
N SER A 153 10.32 -6.95 12.46
CA SER A 153 10.88 -7.83 13.48
C SER A 153 10.49 -9.28 13.28
N LEU A 154 11.42 -10.17 13.57
CA LEU A 154 11.22 -11.61 13.68
C LEU A 154 11.68 -12.06 15.07
N THR A 155 10.91 -12.91 15.74
CA THR A 155 11.38 -13.63 16.93
C THR A 155 11.69 -15.08 16.56
N LEU A 156 12.89 -15.54 16.87
CA LEU A 156 13.26 -16.96 16.81
C LEU A 156 13.04 -17.58 18.19
N ASN A 157 12.37 -18.72 18.26
CA ASN A 157 12.21 -19.50 19.49
C ASN A 157 12.77 -20.91 19.30
N LEU A 158 13.42 -21.42 20.34
CA LEU A 158 13.92 -22.79 20.40
C LEU A 158 13.32 -23.46 21.64
N ASN A 159 12.74 -24.65 21.49
CA ASN A 159 12.04 -25.35 22.57
C ASN A 159 12.97 -26.00 23.62
N THR A 160 14.08 -25.34 23.98
CA THR A 160 15.11 -25.80 24.92
C THR A 160 14.99 -25.17 26.32
N MET A 161 13.84 -24.59 26.65
CA MET A 161 13.57 -23.91 27.92
C MET A 161 14.59 -22.77 28.18
N GLU A 162 15.29 -22.80 29.31
CA GLU A 162 16.29 -21.79 29.68
C GLU A 162 17.63 -21.96 28.93
N ASN A 163 17.93 -23.17 28.46
CA ASN A 163 19.19 -23.48 27.79
C ASN A 163 19.27 -22.82 26.42
N ALA A 164 20.27 -21.98 26.22
CA ALA A 164 20.46 -21.22 24.99
C ALA A 164 21.50 -21.84 24.07
N TYR A 165 21.20 -21.87 22.78
CA TYR A 165 22.04 -22.43 21.73
C TYR A 165 22.39 -21.39 20.68
N PRO A 166 23.58 -21.46 20.07
CA PRO A 166 23.98 -20.50 19.05
C PRO A 166 23.11 -20.65 17.80
N TRP A 167 22.74 -19.53 17.20
CA TRP A 167 22.08 -19.46 15.90
C TRP A 167 22.83 -18.50 14.97
N SER A 168 22.68 -18.69 13.66
CA SER A 168 23.18 -17.78 12.64
C SER A 168 22.29 -17.79 11.40
N PHE A 169 22.26 -16.68 10.66
CA PHE A 169 21.68 -16.63 9.31
C PHE A 169 22.73 -16.99 8.25
N SER A 170 22.25 -17.45 7.10
CA SER A 170 23.00 -17.37 5.84
C SER A 170 23.40 -15.92 5.51
N ALA A 171 24.38 -15.75 4.62
CA ALA A 171 24.84 -14.43 4.21
C ALA A 171 23.69 -13.51 3.76
N LEU A 172 23.68 -12.27 4.26
CA LEU A 172 22.68 -11.27 3.89
C LEU A 172 23.07 -10.61 2.56
N PRO A 173 22.11 -10.33 1.68
CA PRO A 173 22.36 -9.50 0.50
C PRO A 173 22.65 -8.05 0.89
N ALA A 174 23.36 -7.31 0.03
CA ALA A 174 23.81 -5.94 0.31
C ALA A 174 22.67 -4.93 0.56
N TRP A 175 21.43 -5.26 0.20
CA TRP A 175 20.25 -4.42 0.40
C TRP A 175 19.52 -4.67 1.72
N LEU A 176 19.93 -5.67 2.49
CA LEU A 176 19.28 -6.10 3.74
C LEU A 176 20.21 -5.91 4.94
N GLY A 177 19.74 -5.17 5.95
CA GLY A 177 20.33 -5.10 7.27
C GLY A 177 19.59 -6.00 8.26
N ALA A 178 20.29 -6.45 9.30
CA ALA A 178 19.71 -7.10 10.47
C ALA A 178 20.40 -6.60 11.74
N SER A 179 19.66 -6.49 12.84
CA SER A 179 20.21 -6.10 14.14
C SER A 179 21.23 -7.10 14.68
N ALA A 180 21.15 -8.37 14.25
CA ALA A 180 22.12 -9.42 14.52
C ALA A 180 22.10 -10.46 13.38
N THR A 181 23.28 -10.97 13.02
CA THR A 181 23.43 -12.08 12.05
C THR A 181 23.66 -13.43 12.71
N SER A 182 23.96 -13.41 14.01
CA SER A 182 24.13 -14.56 14.89
C SER A 182 23.83 -14.17 16.33
N GLY A 183 23.51 -15.14 17.16
CA GLY A 183 23.29 -14.92 18.59
C GLY A 183 23.03 -16.24 19.31
N THR A 184 22.35 -16.17 20.45
CA THR A 184 21.85 -17.35 21.15
C THR A 184 20.32 -17.33 21.22
N VAL A 185 19.69 -18.51 21.21
CA VAL A 185 18.23 -18.66 21.27
C VAL A 185 17.87 -19.80 22.22
N ASN A 186 16.80 -19.59 22.98
CA ASN A 186 16.15 -20.55 23.85
C ASN A 186 14.62 -20.35 23.77
N GLN A 187 13.87 -20.81 24.77
CA GLN A 187 12.42 -20.68 24.75
C GLN A 187 11.93 -19.23 24.92
N ALA A 188 12.67 -18.38 25.63
CA ALA A 188 12.35 -16.95 25.76
C ALA A 188 12.45 -16.22 24.41
N GLY A 189 13.24 -16.76 23.48
CA GLY A 189 13.37 -16.30 22.11
C GLY A 189 14.45 -15.23 21.91
N SER A 190 14.77 -15.00 20.63
CA SER A 190 15.74 -14.00 20.18
C SER A 190 15.05 -13.10 19.16
N SER A 191 15.01 -11.79 19.42
CA SER A 191 14.38 -10.81 18.52
C SER A 191 15.40 -10.21 17.56
N ILE A 192 15.05 -10.22 16.27
CA ILE A 192 15.86 -9.68 15.18
C ILE A 192 15.04 -8.63 14.46
N VAL A 193 15.60 -7.44 14.28
CA VAL A 193 15.02 -6.39 13.45
C VAL A 193 15.74 -6.36 12.13
N PHE A 194 15.01 -6.62 11.04
CA PHE A 194 15.49 -6.43 9.69
C PHE A 194 15.21 -5.00 9.24
N SER A 195 16.14 -4.43 8.50
CA SER A 195 16.03 -3.08 7.93
C SER A 195 16.38 -3.10 6.45
N GLN A 196 15.66 -2.27 5.69
CA GLN A 196 16.01 -2.06 4.29
C GLN A 196 17.17 -1.07 4.19
N ILE A 197 18.18 -1.41 3.39
CA ILE A 197 19.27 -0.50 3.06
C ILE A 197 18.90 0.21 1.75
N GLY A 198 18.17 1.33 1.89
CA GLY A 198 17.58 2.03 0.75
C GLY A 198 18.56 2.41 -0.36
N ALA A 199 19.83 2.70 -0.05
CA ALA A 199 20.83 3.06 -1.07
C ALA A 199 21.19 1.89 -2.01
N SER A 200 21.32 0.68 -1.47
CA SER A 200 21.77 -0.52 -2.19
C SER A 200 20.63 -1.40 -2.71
N GLN A 201 19.39 -1.17 -2.27
CA GLN A 201 18.22 -1.88 -2.78
C GLN A 201 17.99 -1.56 -4.27
N PRO A 202 17.90 -2.56 -5.16
CA PRO A 202 17.48 -2.33 -6.55
C PRO A 202 16.04 -1.79 -6.66
N ILE A 203 15.77 -0.96 -7.67
CA ILE A 203 14.37 -0.58 -8.01
C ILE A 203 13.59 -1.85 -8.38
N GLY A 204 12.34 -1.93 -7.91
CA GLY A 204 11.47 -3.08 -8.04
C GLY A 204 11.45 -3.95 -6.79
N THR A 205 11.23 -5.25 -7.02
CA THR A 205 11.10 -6.27 -5.97
C THR A 205 12.40 -7.07 -5.87
N SER A 206 12.98 -7.14 -4.67
CA SER A 206 14.06 -8.08 -4.35
C SER A 206 13.58 -9.09 -3.33
N THR A 207 13.82 -10.38 -3.56
CA THR A 207 13.46 -11.46 -2.65
C THR A 207 14.68 -12.31 -2.34
N THR A 208 14.87 -12.65 -1.07
CA THR A 208 15.88 -13.61 -0.61
C THR A 208 15.26 -14.58 0.41
N THR A 209 15.76 -15.80 0.46
CA THR A 209 15.44 -16.75 1.54
C THR A 209 16.66 -16.86 2.45
N LEU A 210 16.54 -16.35 3.68
CA LEU A 210 17.56 -16.54 4.70
C LEU A 210 17.35 -17.89 5.37
N THR A 211 18.42 -18.69 5.45
CA THR A 211 18.40 -19.92 6.25
C THR A 211 18.92 -19.59 7.64
N THR A 212 18.07 -19.75 8.65
CA THR A 212 18.50 -19.69 10.05
C THR A 212 18.92 -21.07 10.48
N SER A 213 20.10 -21.22 11.07
CA SER A 213 20.61 -22.50 11.55
C SER A 213 21.04 -22.43 13.01
N THR A 214 20.73 -23.46 13.78
CA THR A 214 21.23 -23.66 15.16
C THR A 214 21.81 -25.07 15.31
N GLN A 215 22.81 -25.21 16.18
CA GLN A 215 23.39 -26.50 16.54
C GLN A 215 23.08 -26.82 18.00
N VAL A 216 22.39 -27.93 18.24
CA VAL A 216 21.98 -28.39 19.56
C VAL A 216 22.60 -29.77 19.81
N ASN A 217 23.65 -29.83 20.63
CA ASN A 217 24.36 -31.06 21.01
C ASN A 217 24.66 -32.02 19.83
N GLY A 218 25.02 -31.48 18.66
CA GLY A 218 25.35 -32.24 17.45
C GLY A 218 24.23 -32.35 16.40
N ASP A 219 22.99 -31.96 16.75
CA ASP A 219 21.91 -31.81 15.77
C ASP A 219 21.99 -30.44 15.10
N THR A 220 21.93 -30.39 13.77
CA THR A 220 21.76 -29.14 13.01
C THR A 220 20.29 -28.95 12.65
N ILE A 221 19.68 -27.87 13.12
CA ILE A 221 18.29 -27.50 12.85
C ILE A 221 18.31 -26.24 11.98
N SER A 222 17.56 -26.23 10.89
CA SER A 222 17.48 -25.07 10.01
C SER A 222 16.04 -24.74 9.64
N VAL A 223 15.73 -23.45 9.59
CA VAL A 223 14.42 -22.93 9.18
C VAL A 223 14.59 -21.76 8.20
N PRO A 224 13.86 -21.75 7.07
CA PRO A 224 13.90 -20.64 6.12
C PRO A 224 13.02 -19.48 6.58
N VAL A 225 13.46 -18.26 6.27
CA VAL A 225 12.67 -17.03 6.38
C VAL A 225 12.79 -16.29 5.05
N THR A 226 11.67 -15.99 4.41
CA THR A 226 11.65 -15.26 3.15
C THR A 226 11.56 -13.76 3.41
N ILE A 227 12.45 -12.98 2.81
CA ILE A 227 12.44 -11.52 2.94
C ILE A 227 12.29 -10.91 1.56
N THR A 228 11.24 -10.10 1.42
CA THR A 228 10.96 -9.33 0.22
C THR A 228 11.13 -7.85 0.53
N ALA A 229 11.82 -7.10 -0.32
CA ALA A 229 11.98 -5.66 -0.20
C ALA A 229 11.55 -4.99 -1.51
N GLN A 230 10.69 -3.98 -1.38
CA GLN A 230 10.20 -3.16 -2.49
C GLN A 230 10.93 -1.82 -2.52
N ARG A 231 11.27 -1.34 -3.72
CA ARG A 231 11.75 0.04 -3.92
C ARG A 231 11.17 0.63 -5.19
N ASP A 232 10.50 1.76 -5.06
CA ASP A 232 10.03 2.53 -6.21
C ASP A 232 11.13 3.44 -6.78
N THR A 233 10.90 4.01 -7.95
CA THR A 233 11.73 5.08 -8.47
C THR A 233 11.44 6.38 -7.73
N ARG A 234 12.50 7.03 -7.25
CA ARG A 234 12.41 8.36 -6.63
C ARG A 234 12.29 9.43 -7.71
N LYS A 235 11.29 10.31 -7.59
CA LYS A 235 10.89 11.32 -8.59
C LYS A 235 10.66 12.67 -7.93
N LEU A 236 11.00 13.75 -8.63
CA LEU A 236 10.43 15.07 -8.35
C LEU A 236 9.20 15.29 -9.22
N LEU A 237 8.14 15.76 -8.58
CA LEU A 237 6.83 15.91 -9.19
C LEU A 237 6.27 17.31 -8.98
N PHE A 238 5.71 17.90 -10.03
CA PHE A 238 4.93 19.12 -9.92
C PHE A 238 3.54 18.82 -9.31
N SER A 239 2.91 19.82 -8.69
CA SER A 239 1.52 19.73 -8.26
C SER A 239 0.52 19.80 -9.42
N GLU A 240 0.94 20.38 -10.54
CA GLU A 240 0.19 20.49 -11.80
C GLU A 240 1.20 20.42 -12.95
N VAL A 241 0.81 19.91 -14.11
CA VAL A 241 1.73 19.74 -15.27
C VAL A 241 1.31 20.52 -16.52
N GLY A 242 0.20 21.25 -16.44
CA GLY A 242 -0.32 22.10 -17.50
C GLY A 242 -0.73 23.46 -16.95
N ILE A 243 -0.28 24.55 -17.58
CA ILE A 243 -0.64 25.92 -17.23
C ILE A 243 -1.02 26.69 -18.48
N GLY A 244 -2.21 27.28 -18.49
CA GLY A 244 -2.62 28.30 -19.46
C GLY A 244 -2.48 29.71 -18.88
N LEU A 245 -1.82 30.57 -19.63
CA LEU A 245 -1.65 32.00 -19.37
C LEU A 245 -2.28 32.80 -20.50
N SER A 246 -2.59 34.07 -20.22
CA SER A 246 -3.16 34.95 -21.25
C SER A 246 -2.75 36.41 -21.09
N SER A 247 -2.74 37.09 -22.23
CA SER A 247 -2.54 38.53 -22.34
C SER A 247 -3.40 39.06 -23.48
N THR A 248 -4.29 40.00 -23.17
CA THR A 248 -5.03 40.81 -24.13
C THR A 248 -4.80 42.28 -23.76
N PRO A 249 -5.27 43.27 -24.56
CA PRO A 249 -5.12 44.67 -24.20
C PRO A 249 -5.75 45.06 -22.85
N GLY A 250 -6.80 44.33 -22.43
CA GLY A 250 -7.58 44.64 -21.22
C GLY A 250 -7.45 43.61 -20.10
N TRP A 251 -7.04 42.37 -20.39
CA TRP A 251 -6.92 41.31 -19.39
C TRP A 251 -5.52 40.68 -19.40
N SER A 252 -5.08 40.22 -18.24
CA SER A 252 -3.84 39.47 -18.15
C SER A 252 -3.88 38.47 -17.00
N ARG A 253 -3.39 37.27 -17.27
CA ARG A 253 -3.01 36.28 -16.27
C ARG A 253 -1.65 35.72 -16.67
N LEU A 254 -0.61 36.37 -16.16
CA LEU A 254 0.78 36.14 -16.57
C LEU A 254 1.61 35.38 -15.53
N SER A 255 1.01 35.03 -14.38
CA SER A 255 1.72 34.31 -13.33
C SER A 255 0.91 33.15 -12.79
N ARG A 256 1.62 32.08 -12.43
CA ARG A 256 1.07 30.88 -11.78
C ARG A 256 2.10 30.37 -10.78
N LYS A 257 1.62 29.87 -9.64
CA LYS A 257 2.44 29.22 -8.63
C LYS A 257 2.08 27.75 -8.59
N VAL A 258 3.09 26.89 -8.65
CA VAL A 258 2.97 25.44 -8.42
C VAL A 258 3.91 25.03 -7.30
N THR A 259 3.78 23.79 -6.83
CA THR A 259 4.74 23.20 -5.89
C THR A 259 5.44 22.00 -6.51
N VAL A 260 6.63 21.70 -6.02
CA VAL A 260 7.43 20.54 -6.40
C VAL A 260 7.61 19.67 -5.16
N ARG A 261 7.28 18.38 -5.27
CA ARG A 261 7.41 17.40 -4.19
C ARG A 261 8.30 16.24 -4.60
N ASP A 262 8.93 15.63 -3.60
CA ASP A 262 9.60 14.35 -3.73
C ASP A 262 8.59 13.25 -3.40
N ASN A 263 8.47 12.23 -4.25
CA ASN A 263 7.48 11.18 -4.04
C ASN A 263 7.79 10.25 -2.84
N PHE A 264 8.99 10.30 -2.27
CA PHE A 264 9.34 9.62 -1.01
C PHE A 264 9.10 10.51 0.22
N GLY A 265 8.55 11.72 0.04
CA GLY A 265 8.28 12.65 1.14
C GLY A 265 9.53 13.33 1.70
N LEU A 266 10.64 13.30 0.96
CA LEU A 266 11.89 13.94 1.35
C LEU A 266 12.00 15.37 0.79
N ALA A 267 13.08 16.08 1.13
CA ALA A 267 13.31 17.46 0.70
C ALA A 267 14.69 17.62 0.01
N PRO A 268 14.90 17.00 -1.17
CA PRO A 268 16.17 17.12 -1.90
C PRO A 268 16.41 18.55 -2.42
N ALA A 269 17.67 18.85 -2.73
CA ALA A 269 18.01 20.04 -3.49
C ALA A 269 17.57 19.90 -4.96
N TRP A 270 16.97 20.95 -5.53
CA TRP A 270 16.53 20.94 -6.92
C TRP A 270 16.55 22.34 -7.56
N THR A 271 16.58 22.38 -8.88
CA THR A 271 16.48 23.60 -9.68
C THR A 271 15.43 23.42 -10.77
N ALA A 272 14.96 24.53 -11.33
CA ALA A 272 14.02 24.54 -12.45
C ALA A 272 14.52 25.51 -13.51
N SER A 273 14.26 25.20 -14.77
CA SER A 273 14.59 26.06 -15.91
C SER A 273 13.48 26.03 -16.96
N SER A 274 13.25 27.16 -17.62
CA SER A 274 12.39 27.27 -18.79
C SER A 274 13.22 27.14 -20.06
N ASP A 275 12.68 26.49 -21.10
CA ASP A 275 13.28 26.45 -22.43
C ASP A 275 13.06 27.74 -23.24
N LYS A 276 12.25 28.68 -22.73
CA LYS A 276 11.95 29.97 -23.36
C LYS A 276 12.29 31.15 -22.46
N ALA A 277 12.90 32.18 -23.06
CA ALA A 277 13.28 33.41 -22.37
C ALA A 277 12.09 34.29 -21.93
N TRP A 278 10.93 34.16 -22.58
CA TRP A 278 9.72 34.91 -22.20
C TRP A 278 9.09 34.40 -20.90
N LEU A 279 9.50 33.22 -20.40
CA LEU A 279 8.96 32.62 -19.18
C LEU A 279 10.06 32.50 -18.13
N THR A 280 9.95 33.31 -17.06
CA THR A 280 10.84 33.24 -15.90
C THR A 280 10.29 32.24 -14.88
N VAL A 281 11.18 31.47 -14.26
CA VAL A 281 10.84 30.54 -13.18
C VAL A 281 11.63 30.90 -11.92
N GLN A 282 10.93 31.08 -10.79
CA GLN A 282 11.54 31.46 -9.52
C GLN A 282 11.16 30.46 -8.42
N ARG A 283 12.17 29.81 -7.84
CA ARG A 283 12.00 28.87 -6.73
C ARG A 283 11.98 29.62 -5.39
N SER A 284 11.07 29.22 -4.50
CA SER A 284 11.10 29.55 -3.08
C SER A 284 10.66 28.34 -2.25
N GLY A 285 11.62 27.70 -1.57
CA GLY A 285 11.37 26.43 -0.87
C GLY A 285 10.95 25.32 -1.85
N ASN A 286 9.74 24.78 -1.66
CA ASN A 286 9.10 23.82 -2.56
C ASN A 286 8.19 24.48 -3.61
N ALA A 287 7.96 25.80 -3.53
CA ALA A 287 7.15 26.53 -4.50
C ALA A 287 7.98 26.97 -5.71
N LEU A 288 7.32 26.97 -6.87
CA LEU A 288 7.83 27.51 -8.12
C LEU A 288 6.83 28.53 -8.67
N THR A 289 7.25 29.78 -8.77
CA THR A 289 6.47 30.84 -9.40
C THR A 289 6.92 30.98 -10.85
N LEU A 290 5.97 30.90 -11.77
CA LEU A 290 6.15 31.16 -13.19
C LEU A 290 5.65 32.57 -13.49
N THR A 291 6.41 33.33 -14.28
CA THR A 291 6.03 34.68 -14.71
C THR A 291 6.37 34.87 -16.18
N ALA A 292 5.34 35.17 -16.98
CA ALA A 292 5.48 35.37 -18.41
C ALA A 292 5.60 36.85 -18.78
N ASP A 293 6.48 37.17 -19.72
CA ASP A 293 6.56 38.45 -20.40
C ASP A 293 6.05 38.31 -21.85
N PRO A 294 4.86 38.85 -22.18
CA PRO A 294 4.29 38.75 -23.52
C PRO A 294 4.85 39.78 -24.51
N SER A 295 5.75 40.69 -24.10
CA SER A 295 6.19 41.83 -24.90
C SER A 295 6.65 41.46 -26.31
N THR A 296 7.44 40.38 -26.44
CA THR A 296 8.03 39.90 -27.70
C THR A 296 7.22 38.82 -28.41
N LEU A 297 6.11 38.36 -27.82
CA LEU A 297 5.34 37.23 -28.34
C LEU A 297 4.43 37.63 -29.51
N PRO A 298 4.14 36.72 -30.45
CA PRO A 298 3.21 36.96 -31.54
C PRO A 298 1.78 37.18 -31.01
N VAL A 299 1.06 38.11 -31.64
CA VAL A 299 -0.35 38.41 -31.35
C VAL A 299 -1.26 37.44 -32.11
N ASP A 300 -2.41 37.13 -31.53
CA ASP A 300 -3.39 36.13 -31.96
C ASP A 300 -2.79 34.74 -32.16
N ALA A 301 -1.83 34.40 -31.31
CA ALA A 301 -1.10 33.14 -31.35
C ALA A 301 -0.87 32.56 -29.95
N ILE A 302 -0.69 31.25 -29.91
CA ILE A 302 -0.30 30.51 -28.71
C ILE A 302 1.22 30.36 -28.71
N SER A 303 1.86 30.79 -27.64
CA SER A 303 3.29 30.57 -27.39
C SER A 303 3.48 29.47 -26.36
N TYR A 304 4.37 28.51 -26.62
CA TYR A 304 4.60 27.35 -25.74
C TYR A 304 5.97 27.42 -25.08
N ALA A 305 6.04 26.96 -23.84
CA ALA A 305 7.26 26.73 -23.08
C ALA A 305 7.14 25.43 -22.27
N THR A 306 8.29 24.85 -21.95
CA THR A 306 8.44 23.68 -21.08
C THR A 306 9.39 24.03 -19.95
N VAL A 307 8.95 23.75 -18.72
CA VAL A 307 9.78 23.88 -17.53
C VAL A 307 10.27 22.51 -17.11
N SER A 308 11.59 22.37 -16.96
CA SER A 308 12.27 21.13 -16.57
C SER A 308 12.90 21.26 -15.18
N LEU A 309 12.87 20.17 -14.41
CA LEU A 309 13.54 20.07 -13.12
C LEU A 309 14.92 19.41 -13.25
N ALA A 310 15.83 19.77 -12.34
CA ALA A 310 17.10 19.08 -12.14
C ALA A 310 17.36 18.88 -10.64
N SER A 311 17.98 17.77 -10.26
CA SER A 311 18.28 17.42 -8.87
C SER A 311 19.55 16.56 -8.78
N GLU A 312 19.87 16.08 -7.59
CA GLU A 312 20.97 15.15 -7.35
C GLU A 312 20.76 13.78 -8.02
N ASN A 313 21.85 13.03 -8.18
CA ASN A 313 21.81 11.71 -8.80
C ASN A 313 20.88 10.75 -8.05
N GLY A 314 20.13 9.93 -8.79
CA GLY A 314 19.20 8.95 -8.23
C GLY A 314 17.77 9.48 -8.02
N ILE A 315 17.49 10.73 -8.39
CA ILE A 315 16.14 11.29 -8.45
C ILE A 315 15.77 11.58 -9.91
N GLN A 316 14.70 10.97 -10.39
CA GLN A 316 14.19 11.25 -11.73
C GLN A 316 13.48 12.61 -11.78
N THR A 317 13.81 13.38 -12.82
CA THR A 317 13.22 14.69 -13.10
C THR A 317 12.63 14.73 -14.51
N SER A 318 12.16 13.59 -15.02
CA SER A 318 11.58 13.45 -16.35
C SER A 318 10.19 14.10 -16.48
N GLU A 319 9.54 14.45 -15.37
CA GLU A 319 8.28 15.19 -15.43
C GLU A 319 8.55 16.62 -15.93
N GLN A 320 7.72 17.04 -16.88
CA GLN A 320 7.80 18.35 -17.51
C GLN A 320 6.51 19.12 -17.24
N LEU A 321 6.66 20.40 -16.93
CA LEU A 321 5.55 21.33 -16.80
C LEU A 321 5.37 22.05 -18.14
N HIS A 322 4.19 21.90 -18.74
CA HIS A 322 3.86 22.50 -20.03
C HIS A 322 3.08 23.79 -19.82
N VAL A 323 3.57 24.87 -20.42
CA VAL A 323 2.98 26.20 -20.32
C VAL A 323 2.61 26.70 -21.69
N ALA A 324 1.40 27.22 -21.85
CA ALA A 324 1.03 27.98 -23.04
C ALA A 324 0.52 29.37 -22.64
N LEU A 325 0.87 30.36 -23.46
CA LEU A 325 0.38 31.73 -23.34
C LEU A 325 -0.39 32.11 -24.61
N TRP A 326 -1.65 32.49 -24.45
CA TRP A 326 -2.43 33.14 -25.49
C TRP A 326 -2.24 34.65 -25.44
N LYS A 327 -1.68 35.24 -26.50
CA LYS A 327 -1.61 36.70 -26.65
C LYS A 327 -2.65 37.14 -27.66
N GLY A 328 -3.81 37.63 -27.22
CA GLY A 328 -4.89 38.08 -28.11
C GLY A 328 -4.79 39.57 -28.44
N SER A 329 -5.19 39.96 -29.64
CA SER A 329 -5.34 41.37 -30.05
C SER A 329 -6.59 42.04 -29.46
N VAL A 330 -7.57 41.25 -29.03
CA VAL A 330 -8.88 41.72 -28.56
C VAL A 330 -9.19 41.13 -27.18
N THR A 331 -9.69 41.97 -26.28
CA THR A 331 -10.28 41.54 -25.02
C THR A 331 -11.75 41.18 -25.24
N PRO A 332 -12.17 39.93 -24.98
CA PRO A 332 -13.58 39.56 -25.10
C PRO A 332 -14.45 40.41 -24.15
N ALA A 333 -15.50 41.02 -24.68
CA ALA A 333 -16.36 41.94 -23.91
C ALA A 333 -17.84 41.52 -23.87
N VAL A 334 -18.28 40.71 -24.84
CA VAL A 334 -19.69 40.30 -24.98
C VAL A 334 -19.80 38.78 -25.15
N THR A 335 -20.91 38.24 -24.66
CA THR A 335 -21.27 36.83 -24.88
C THR A 335 -21.50 36.57 -26.37
N THR A 336 -20.86 35.53 -26.90
CA THR A 336 -21.05 35.06 -28.28
C THR A 336 -21.83 33.75 -28.27
N LYS A 337 -22.86 33.65 -29.11
CA LYS A 337 -23.69 32.44 -29.24
C LYS A 337 -23.62 31.93 -30.67
N LEU A 338 -23.27 30.66 -30.85
CA LEU A 338 -23.25 29.98 -32.13
C LEU A 338 -24.36 28.93 -32.17
N THR A 339 -25.15 28.88 -33.24
CA THR A 339 -26.16 27.83 -33.42
C THR A 339 -25.48 26.52 -33.82
N LYS A 340 -25.15 25.72 -32.81
CA LYS A 340 -24.40 24.47 -32.92
C LYS A 340 -24.88 23.49 -31.85
N THR A 341 -24.80 22.20 -32.17
CA THR A 341 -25.21 21.12 -31.28
C THR A 341 -24.04 20.19 -31.05
N TYR A 342 -23.58 20.13 -29.81
CA TYR A 342 -22.60 19.17 -29.32
C TYR A 342 -23.14 18.44 -28.09
N SER A 343 -22.63 17.25 -27.81
CA SER A 343 -23.01 16.45 -26.64
C SER A 343 -21.91 16.40 -25.59
N HIS A 344 -20.65 16.61 -25.97
CA HIS A 344 -19.52 16.64 -25.06
C HIS A 344 -18.59 17.81 -25.39
N LEU A 345 -18.25 18.61 -24.38
CA LEU A 345 -17.35 19.75 -24.48
C LEU A 345 -16.18 19.54 -23.50
N LYS A 346 -14.95 19.83 -23.95
CA LYS A 346 -13.78 19.87 -23.06
C LYS A 346 -12.85 21.03 -23.41
N THR A 347 -12.53 21.83 -22.41
CA THR A 347 -11.56 22.93 -22.53
C THR A 347 -10.14 22.43 -22.31
N ASP A 348 -9.22 22.92 -23.12
CA ASP A 348 -7.80 22.57 -23.05
C ASP A 348 -7.17 23.14 -21.76
N PRO A 349 -6.39 22.36 -20.99
CA PRO A 349 -5.81 22.81 -19.73
C PRO A 349 -4.62 23.78 -19.90
N ILE A 350 -4.09 23.96 -21.12
CA ILE A 350 -3.01 24.91 -21.39
C ILE A 350 -3.34 25.89 -22.51
N ARG A 351 -4.17 25.51 -23.49
CA ARG A 351 -4.50 26.33 -24.66
C ARG A 351 -5.85 27.06 -24.49
N PRO A 352 -6.09 28.17 -25.20
CA PRO A 352 -7.41 28.81 -25.25
C PRO A 352 -8.39 28.04 -26.18
N LEU A 353 -8.39 26.70 -26.14
CA LEU A 353 -9.13 25.86 -27.08
C LEU A 353 -10.25 25.09 -26.40
N LEU A 354 -11.37 24.96 -27.11
CA LEU A 354 -12.46 24.04 -26.81
C LEU A 354 -12.46 22.93 -27.86
N TYR A 355 -12.56 21.69 -27.40
CA TYR A 355 -12.85 20.52 -28.22
C TYR A 355 -14.33 20.16 -28.05
N ALA A 356 -15.06 20.14 -29.16
CA ALA A 356 -16.51 19.96 -29.18
C ALA A 356 -16.90 18.73 -30.01
N ASN A 357 -17.52 17.76 -29.35
CA ASN A 357 -17.93 16.47 -29.92
C ASN A 357 -19.45 16.38 -29.95
N ASN A 358 -20.03 15.97 -31.08
CA ASN A 358 -21.47 15.77 -31.26
C ASN A 358 -21.88 14.29 -31.31
N GLY A 359 -20.97 13.37 -30.97
CA GLY A 359 -21.17 11.93 -31.00
C GLY A 359 -20.83 11.26 -32.34
N ALA A 360 -20.57 12.04 -33.39
CA ALA A 360 -20.11 11.53 -34.68
C ALA A 360 -18.58 11.41 -34.72
N GLY A 361 -18.01 10.98 -35.86
CA GLY A 361 -16.58 10.66 -35.98
C GLY A 361 -15.57 11.80 -35.97
N ASN A 362 -16.00 13.04 -35.69
CA ASN A 362 -15.17 14.25 -35.75
C ASN A 362 -15.33 15.09 -34.47
N ILE A 363 -14.29 15.85 -34.15
CA ILE A 363 -14.29 16.84 -33.06
C ILE A 363 -13.96 18.20 -33.64
N ASP A 364 -14.84 19.18 -33.46
CA ASP A 364 -14.57 20.56 -33.86
C ASP A 364 -13.74 21.27 -32.79
N VAL A 365 -12.81 22.11 -33.23
CA VAL A 365 -11.88 22.84 -32.35
C VAL A 365 -12.17 24.33 -32.46
N TYR A 366 -12.49 24.96 -31.34
CA TYR A 366 -12.78 26.40 -31.26
C TYR A 366 -11.72 27.12 -30.44
N ASN A 367 -11.33 28.33 -30.86
CA ASN A 367 -10.64 29.25 -29.96
C ASN A 367 -11.69 29.94 -29.09
N ILE A 368 -11.54 29.82 -27.77
CA ILE A 368 -12.53 30.27 -26.77
C ILE A 368 -12.58 31.80 -26.68
N TYR A 369 -11.47 32.48 -26.96
CA TYR A 369 -11.39 33.94 -26.92
C TYR A 369 -12.10 34.59 -28.11
N SER A 370 -11.91 34.04 -29.31
CA SER A 370 -12.51 34.57 -30.54
C SER A 370 -13.87 33.94 -30.89
N ALA A 371 -14.26 32.85 -30.22
CA ALA A 371 -15.42 32.02 -30.56
C ALA A 371 -15.40 31.54 -32.03
N THR A 372 -14.21 31.35 -32.61
CA THR A 372 -14.05 30.90 -33.99
C THR A 372 -13.62 29.44 -34.04
N GLN A 373 -14.15 28.70 -35.01
CA GLN A 373 -13.68 27.35 -35.30
C GLN A 373 -12.30 27.44 -35.98
N VAL A 374 -11.29 26.86 -35.34
CA VAL A 374 -9.88 26.90 -35.80
C VAL A 374 -9.41 25.55 -36.37
N GLY A 375 -10.21 24.50 -36.24
CA GLY A 375 -9.89 23.20 -36.80
C GLY A 375 -10.99 22.16 -36.59
N THR A 376 -10.76 20.98 -37.15
CA THR A 376 -11.58 19.78 -36.95
C THR A 376 -10.67 18.56 -36.94
N ILE A 377 -10.71 17.78 -35.88
CA ILE A 377 -10.03 16.49 -35.79
C ILE A 377 -10.96 15.45 -36.40
N SER A 378 -10.57 14.89 -37.55
CA SER A 378 -11.42 13.99 -38.34
C SER A 378 -11.01 12.53 -38.22
N ASN A 379 -11.89 11.62 -38.65
CA ASN A 379 -11.61 10.18 -38.78
C ASN A 379 -11.30 9.47 -37.44
N LEU A 380 -12.01 9.82 -36.37
CA LEU A 380 -11.75 9.28 -35.03
C LEU A 380 -12.39 7.91 -34.79
N GLY A 381 -13.69 7.80 -35.09
CA GLY A 381 -14.51 6.62 -34.79
C GLY A 381 -15.92 6.75 -35.37
N ALA A 382 -16.81 5.80 -35.03
CA ALA A 382 -18.17 5.77 -35.57
C ALA A 382 -19.25 6.24 -34.58
N ALA A 383 -19.01 6.08 -33.27
CA ALA A 383 -19.89 6.59 -32.22
C ALA A 383 -19.04 7.12 -31.07
N MET A 384 -18.78 8.43 -31.09
CA MET A 384 -17.85 9.06 -30.15
C MET A 384 -18.56 9.37 -28.82
N GLY A 385 -17.87 9.17 -27.70
CA GLY A 385 -18.41 9.41 -26.36
C GLY A 385 -17.73 10.57 -25.63
N ASP A 386 -17.75 10.51 -24.30
CA ASP A 386 -17.08 11.47 -23.42
C ASP A 386 -15.60 11.64 -23.79
N MET A 387 -15.05 12.81 -23.43
CA MET A 387 -13.69 13.20 -23.72
C MET A 387 -12.95 13.53 -22.44
N SER A 388 -11.65 13.23 -22.41
CA SER A 388 -10.75 13.71 -21.38
C SER A 388 -9.46 14.21 -21.99
N ILE A 389 -8.86 15.24 -21.42
CA ILE A 389 -7.59 15.79 -21.88
C ILE A 389 -6.55 15.47 -20.82
N SER A 390 -5.39 14.98 -21.26
CA SER A 390 -4.22 14.81 -20.41
C SER A 390 -3.97 16.09 -19.59
N PRO A 391 -3.67 16.03 -18.28
CA PRO A 391 -3.43 17.24 -17.49
C PRO A 391 -2.30 18.15 -18.00
N ASN A 392 -1.40 17.62 -18.85
CA ASN A 392 -0.33 18.39 -19.51
C ASN A 392 -0.73 18.99 -20.88
N GLY A 393 -1.98 18.79 -21.33
CA GLY A 393 -2.48 19.27 -22.61
C GLY A 393 -1.86 18.62 -23.86
N ARG A 394 -1.25 17.43 -23.78
CA ARG A 394 -0.63 16.77 -24.96
C ARG A 394 -1.58 15.86 -25.72
N HIS A 395 -2.49 15.19 -25.03
CA HIS A 395 -3.38 14.17 -25.60
C HIS A 395 -4.83 14.42 -25.23
N LEU A 396 -5.73 14.13 -26.16
CA LEU A 396 -7.16 13.98 -25.89
C LEU A 396 -7.53 12.51 -26.05
N TYR A 397 -8.30 12.01 -25.10
CA TYR A 397 -8.84 10.67 -25.03
C TYR A 397 -10.34 10.74 -25.22
N THR A 398 -10.90 9.82 -25.99
CA THR A 398 -12.36 9.75 -26.19
C THR A 398 -12.79 8.34 -26.57
N TYR A 399 -14.00 7.95 -26.19
CA TYR A 399 -14.53 6.64 -26.59
C TYR A 399 -14.94 6.60 -28.05
N ASP A 400 -14.71 5.47 -28.70
CA ASP A 400 -15.45 5.01 -29.88
C ASP A 400 -16.25 3.77 -29.45
N THR A 401 -17.50 4.00 -29.05
CA THR A 401 -18.34 2.97 -28.41
C THR A 401 -18.79 1.89 -29.40
N ALA A 402 -18.90 2.24 -30.68
CA ALA A 402 -19.22 1.30 -31.75
C ALA A 402 -18.12 0.26 -31.95
N ASN A 403 -16.86 0.70 -31.94
CA ASN A 403 -15.69 -0.18 -32.14
C ASN A 403 -15.03 -0.65 -30.83
N ARG A 404 -15.59 -0.27 -29.68
CA ARG A 404 -15.07 -0.58 -28.33
C ARG A 404 -13.61 -0.17 -28.14
N ASN A 405 -13.29 1.06 -28.51
CA ASN A 405 -11.94 1.60 -28.33
C ASN A 405 -11.93 2.90 -27.52
N ILE A 406 -10.80 3.19 -26.89
CA ILE A 406 -10.39 4.54 -26.49
C ILE A 406 -9.51 5.09 -27.62
N ILE A 407 -9.91 6.19 -28.23
CA ILE A 407 -9.15 6.90 -29.25
C ILE A 407 -8.21 7.88 -28.55
N VAL A 408 -6.94 7.89 -28.98
CA VAL A 408 -5.94 8.86 -28.53
C VAL A 408 -5.66 9.83 -29.66
N VAL A 409 -5.83 11.11 -29.36
CA VAL A 409 -5.54 12.22 -30.27
C VAL A 409 -4.30 12.94 -29.77
N ASP A 410 -3.36 13.24 -30.67
CA ASP A 410 -2.25 14.14 -30.38
C ASP A 410 -2.70 15.59 -30.60
N LEU A 411 -2.68 16.40 -29.55
CA LEU A 411 -3.21 17.77 -29.59
C LEU A 411 -2.23 18.78 -30.21
N ALA A 412 -0.96 18.41 -30.42
CA ALA A 412 -0.01 19.25 -31.14
C ALA A 412 -0.26 19.19 -32.66
N THR A 413 -0.63 18.01 -33.15
CA THR A 413 -0.90 17.77 -34.58
C THR A 413 -2.39 17.78 -34.93
N LEU A 414 -3.28 17.71 -33.94
CA LEU A 414 -4.73 17.56 -34.10
C LEU A 414 -5.11 16.32 -34.92
N THR A 415 -4.42 15.20 -34.68
CA THR A 415 -4.65 13.94 -35.42
C THR A 415 -4.81 12.74 -34.49
N LYS A 416 -5.54 11.72 -34.96
CA LYS A 416 -5.62 10.42 -34.31
C LYS A 416 -4.22 9.80 -34.25
N LYS A 417 -3.71 9.57 -33.05
CA LYS A 417 -2.41 8.95 -32.79
C LYS A 417 -2.51 7.43 -32.78
N THR A 418 -3.47 6.90 -32.02
CA THR A 418 -3.70 5.46 -31.87
C THR A 418 -5.09 5.19 -31.29
N SER A 419 -5.42 3.92 -31.09
CA SER A 419 -6.61 3.47 -30.38
C SER A 419 -6.28 2.28 -29.49
N TRP A 420 -6.89 2.21 -28.32
CA TRP A 420 -6.72 1.11 -27.37
C TRP A 420 -8.03 0.32 -27.25
N PRO A 421 -7.99 -1.02 -27.33
CA PRO A 421 -9.18 -1.84 -27.14
C PRO A 421 -9.66 -1.73 -25.69
N MET A 422 -10.97 -1.54 -25.50
CA MET A 422 -11.60 -1.57 -24.18
C MET A 422 -11.86 -2.99 -23.72
N ALA A 423 -11.88 -3.20 -22.39
CA ALA A 423 -12.19 -4.49 -21.80
C ALA A 423 -13.70 -4.83 -21.83
N ALA A 424 -14.55 -3.81 -21.86
CA ALA A 424 -16.00 -3.95 -21.92
C ALA A 424 -16.63 -2.83 -22.76
N ALA A 425 -17.89 -3.02 -23.18
CA ALA A 425 -18.64 -1.96 -23.85
C ALA A 425 -19.06 -0.87 -22.84
N VAL A 426 -19.05 0.38 -23.28
CA VAL A 426 -19.47 1.55 -22.50
C VAL A 426 -20.46 2.38 -23.32
N GLN A 427 -21.16 3.31 -22.68
CA GLN A 427 -22.10 4.24 -23.33
C GLN A 427 -21.38 5.53 -23.73
N GLN A 428 -21.98 6.33 -24.62
CA GLN A 428 -21.42 7.64 -24.99
C GLN A 428 -21.35 8.60 -23.80
N SER A 429 -22.28 8.50 -22.86
CA SER A 429 -22.34 9.28 -21.61
C SER A 429 -21.42 8.75 -20.51
N SER A 430 -20.81 7.58 -20.68
CA SER A 430 -19.92 7.00 -19.67
C SER A 430 -18.70 7.91 -19.47
N ALA A 431 -18.33 8.18 -18.22
CA ALA A 431 -17.22 9.08 -17.92
C ALA A 431 -15.87 8.53 -18.40
N LEU A 432 -14.99 9.46 -18.77
CA LEU A 432 -13.59 9.20 -19.08
C LEU A 432 -12.71 10.25 -18.39
N LEU A 433 -11.64 9.83 -17.73
CA LEU A 433 -10.76 10.78 -17.04
C LEU A 433 -9.28 10.42 -17.17
N ALA A 434 -8.47 11.37 -17.65
CA ALA A 434 -7.02 11.31 -17.57
C ALA A 434 -6.53 11.96 -16.27
N LEU A 435 -5.67 11.26 -15.54
CA LEU A 435 -5.07 11.70 -14.28
C LEU A 435 -3.59 11.28 -14.24
N ARG A 436 -2.81 11.87 -13.32
CA ARG A 436 -1.35 11.64 -13.25
C ARG A 436 -0.84 11.20 -11.87
N PRO A 437 -1.29 10.06 -11.33
CA PRO A 437 -0.79 9.55 -10.05
C PRO A 437 0.73 9.36 -10.12
N ASN A 438 1.44 9.94 -9.15
CA ASN A 438 2.91 9.87 -9.03
C ASN A 438 3.65 10.23 -10.35
N GLY A 439 3.10 11.19 -11.12
CA GLY A 439 3.67 11.70 -12.36
C GLY A 439 3.45 10.82 -13.60
N VAL A 440 2.72 9.71 -13.47
CA VAL A 440 2.44 8.78 -14.57
C VAL A 440 1.02 8.98 -15.07
N GLU A 441 0.87 9.22 -16.36
CA GLU A 441 -0.45 9.46 -16.96
C GLU A 441 -1.22 8.16 -17.18
N ILE A 442 -2.40 8.13 -16.58
CA ILE A 442 -3.34 7.03 -16.57
C ILE A 442 -4.68 7.54 -17.07
N VAL A 443 -5.36 6.71 -17.86
CA VAL A 443 -6.73 6.97 -18.31
C VAL A 443 -7.66 6.01 -17.57
N ALA A 444 -8.48 6.57 -16.68
CA ALA A 444 -9.54 5.86 -15.97
C ALA A 444 -10.78 5.76 -16.86
N ALA A 445 -11.18 4.53 -17.17
CA ALA A 445 -12.29 4.27 -18.08
C ALA A 445 -13.47 3.57 -17.39
N ALA A 446 -14.66 3.78 -17.94
CA ALA A 446 -15.92 3.25 -17.45
C ALA A 446 -16.06 1.73 -17.65
N ASP A 447 -15.15 1.10 -18.37
CA ASP A 447 -15.02 -0.36 -18.45
C ASP A 447 -14.36 -0.99 -17.20
N GLY A 448 -14.01 -0.15 -16.22
CA GLY A 448 -13.41 -0.54 -14.93
C GLY A 448 -11.90 -0.74 -14.98
N LYS A 449 -11.24 -0.37 -16.09
CA LYS A 449 -9.79 -0.48 -16.26
C LYS A 449 -9.10 0.87 -16.23
N ALA A 450 -7.83 0.83 -15.83
CA ALA A 450 -6.91 1.93 -15.93
C ALA A 450 -5.85 1.65 -17.01
N TYR A 451 -5.75 2.55 -17.99
CA TYR A 451 -4.86 2.42 -19.13
C TYR A 451 -3.64 3.32 -18.97
N LEU A 452 -2.44 2.77 -19.13
CA LEU A 452 -1.20 3.53 -19.11
C LEU A 452 -1.02 4.29 -20.41
N ALA A 453 -0.99 5.63 -20.34
CA ALA A 453 -1.01 6.47 -21.54
C ALA A 453 0.15 6.26 -22.52
N SER A 454 1.31 5.85 -22.01
CA SER A 454 2.50 5.62 -22.85
C SER A 454 2.38 4.42 -23.78
N THR A 455 1.54 3.42 -23.43
CA THR A 455 1.47 2.14 -24.14
C THR A 455 0.05 1.69 -24.49
N GLY A 456 -0.96 2.20 -23.80
CA GLY A 456 -2.33 1.66 -23.83
C GLY A 456 -2.50 0.35 -23.07
N ALA A 457 -1.49 -0.09 -22.30
CA ALA A 457 -1.58 -1.30 -21.49
C ALA A 457 -2.48 -1.08 -20.27
N VAL A 458 -3.24 -2.10 -19.89
CA VAL A 458 -4.00 -2.10 -18.64
C VAL A 458 -3.04 -2.32 -17.47
N VAL A 459 -3.03 -1.39 -16.51
CA VAL A 459 -2.12 -1.42 -15.34
C VAL A 459 -2.84 -1.61 -14.01
N GLY A 460 -4.16 -1.74 -14.05
CA GLY A 460 -4.97 -1.98 -12.86
C GLY A 460 -6.48 -1.90 -13.12
N MET A 461 -7.23 -2.24 -12.09
CA MET A 461 -8.65 -1.90 -11.98
C MET A 461 -8.77 -0.48 -11.41
N ILE A 462 -9.85 0.21 -11.77
CA ILE A 462 -10.18 1.49 -11.14
C ILE A 462 -11.70 1.61 -11.01
N SER A 463 -12.14 2.10 -9.86
CA SER A 463 -13.55 2.45 -9.67
C SER A 463 -13.93 3.60 -10.59
N ASN A 464 -15.15 3.58 -11.09
CA ASN A 464 -15.72 4.63 -11.93
C ASN A 464 -17.08 5.08 -11.38
N GLY A 465 -17.57 6.20 -11.92
CA GLY A 465 -18.87 6.77 -11.61
C GLY A 465 -19.43 7.46 -12.84
N ASP A 466 -20.64 7.98 -12.73
CA ASP A 466 -21.28 8.70 -13.83
C ASP A 466 -20.57 10.03 -14.10
N SER A 467 -20.10 10.74 -13.06
CA SER A 467 -19.14 11.85 -13.17
C SER A 467 -17.87 11.58 -12.36
N MET A 468 -16.74 12.09 -12.86
CA MET A 468 -15.40 11.88 -12.29
C MET A 468 -14.58 13.17 -12.27
N ALA A 469 -13.87 13.41 -11.18
CA ALA A 469 -12.84 14.43 -11.06
C ALA A 469 -11.60 13.88 -10.34
N ALA A 470 -10.42 14.39 -10.63
CA ALA A 470 -9.19 14.01 -9.95
C ALA A 470 -8.49 15.23 -9.35
N SER A 471 -7.80 15.04 -8.23
CA SER A 471 -6.89 16.07 -7.71
C SER A 471 -5.81 16.39 -8.75
N SER A 472 -5.31 17.62 -8.77
CA SER A 472 -4.30 18.05 -9.76
C SER A 472 -3.05 17.18 -9.75
N ASP A 473 -2.69 16.63 -8.58
CA ASP A 473 -1.54 15.75 -8.40
C ASP A 473 -1.82 14.26 -8.72
N GLY A 474 -3.06 13.94 -9.12
CA GLY A 474 -3.55 12.62 -9.48
C GLY A 474 -3.69 11.63 -8.32
N SER A 475 -3.49 12.05 -7.06
CA SER A 475 -3.52 11.16 -5.89
C SER A 475 -4.93 10.79 -5.41
N ARG A 476 -5.95 11.50 -5.89
CA ARG A 476 -7.36 11.27 -5.56
C ARG A 476 -8.21 11.24 -6.81
N LEU A 477 -9.14 10.29 -6.86
CA LEU A 477 -10.24 10.23 -7.81
C LEU A 477 -11.55 10.35 -7.04
N TYR A 478 -12.41 11.26 -7.47
CA TYR A 478 -13.73 11.52 -6.92
C TYR A 478 -14.78 11.08 -7.92
N LEU A 479 -15.78 10.38 -7.42
CA LEU A 479 -16.84 9.76 -8.21
C LEU A 479 -18.19 10.25 -7.69
N GLN A 480 -19.10 10.57 -8.58
CA GLN A 480 -20.48 10.88 -8.24
C GLN A 480 -21.45 10.09 -9.12
N ASP A 481 -22.49 9.54 -8.51
CA ASP A 481 -23.57 8.87 -9.22
C ASP A 481 -24.54 9.88 -9.87
N SER A 482 -25.31 9.44 -10.85
CA SER A 482 -26.33 10.26 -11.51
C SER A 482 -27.69 9.57 -11.50
N GLY A 483 -28.76 10.35 -11.31
CA GLY A 483 -30.15 9.84 -11.31
C GLY A 483 -30.63 9.20 -9.99
N TYR A 484 -29.75 9.00 -9.00
CA TYR A 484 -30.11 8.37 -7.73
C TYR A 484 -30.61 9.36 -6.67
N SER A 485 -31.56 8.93 -5.83
CA SER A 485 -32.10 9.70 -4.71
C SER A 485 -32.15 8.80 -3.46
N PRO A 486 -31.22 8.94 -2.49
CA PRO A 486 -30.18 9.97 -2.42
C PRO A 486 -29.03 9.76 -3.42
N ALA A 487 -28.33 10.84 -3.76
CA ALA A 487 -27.08 10.79 -4.53
C ALA A 487 -25.88 10.45 -3.64
N SER A 488 -24.86 9.82 -4.22
CA SER A 488 -23.65 9.33 -3.53
C SER A 488 -22.38 9.86 -4.16
N VAL A 489 -21.37 10.07 -3.31
CA VAL A 489 -20.02 10.50 -3.69
C VAL A 489 -19.00 9.54 -3.07
N SER A 490 -17.97 9.18 -3.82
CA SER A 490 -16.85 8.37 -3.34
C SER A 490 -15.52 9.03 -3.63
N ALA A 491 -14.57 8.88 -2.72
CA ALA A 491 -13.18 9.28 -2.87
C ALA A 491 -12.29 8.04 -2.88
N ILE A 492 -11.47 7.92 -3.90
CA ILE A 492 -10.54 6.82 -4.13
C ILE A 492 -9.12 7.38 -4.03
N ALA A 493 -8.28 6.80 -3.18
CA ALA A 493 -6.85 7.05 -3.19
C ALA A 493 -6.25 6.34 -4.41
N VAL A 494 -5.43 7.05 -5.18
CA VAL A 494 -4.78 6.52 -6.39
C VAL A 494 -3.28 6.77 -6.29
N ASP A 495 -2.48 5.73 -6.53
CA ASP A 495 -1.03 5.82 -6.59
C ASP A 495 -0.50 4.93 -7.72
N TYR A 496 0.67 5.26 -8.26
CA TYR A 496 1.36 4.44 -9.25
C TYR A 496 2.80 4.23 -8.82
N ALA A 497 3.24 2.97 -8.70
CA ALA A 497 4.63 2.65 -8.42
C ALA A 497 5.24 1.86 -9.57
N ASP A 498 6.50 2.11 -9.89
CA ASP A 498 7.27 1.41 -10.93
C ASP A 498 7.67 -0.02 -10.51
N ILE A 499 7.22 -0.47 -9.33
CA ILE A 499 7.43 -1.81 -8.81
C ILE A 499 6.81 -2.84 -9.76
N GLY A 500 7.55 -3.92 -10.04
CA GLY A 500 7.05 -5.03 -10.86
C GLY A 500 6.77 -4.67 -12.32
N GLY A 501 7.36 -3.58 -12.83
CA GLY A 501 7.11 -3.09 -14.20
C GLY A 501 6.00 -2.03 -14.29
N GLY A 502 5.51 -1.53 -13.16
CA GLY A 502 4.49 -0.48 -13.10
C GLY A 502 3.12 -1.02 -12.69
N THR A 503 2.66 -0.63 -11.50
CA THR A 503 1.37 -1.04 -10.95
C THR A 503 0.59 0.19 -10.49
N LEU A 504 -0.69 0.25 -10.87
CA LEU A 504 -1.63 1.20 -10.28
C LEU A 504 -2.23 0.61 -9.00
N PHE A 505 -2.19 1.39 -7.92
CA PHE A 505 -2.86 1.12 -6.68
C PHE A 505 -4.06 2.03 -6.55
N SER A 506 -5.23 1.46 -6.29
CA SER A 506 -6.45 2.21 -6.01
C SER A 506 -7.13 1.63 -4.77
N ALA A 507 -7.49 2.49 -3.81
CA ALA A 507 -8.18 2.07 -2.60
C ALA A 507 -9.31 3.04 -2.26
N SER A 508 -10.44 2.50 -1.81
CA SER A 508 -11.51 3.34 -1.24
C SER A 508 -10.96 4.12 -0.06
N ALA A 509 -11.18 5.43 -0.05
CA ALA A 509 -10.73 6.31 1.01
C ALA A 509 -11.88 6.92 1.81
N ALA A 510 -12.97 7.30 1.15
CA ALA A 510 -14.19 7.77 1.77
C ALA A 510 -15.39 7.51 0.85
N SER A 511 -16.58 7.37 1.43
CA SER A 511 -17.84 7.36 0.70
C SER A 511 -18.90 8.07 1.53
N ALA A 512 -19.75 8.84 0.88
CA ALA A 512 -20.83 9.58 1.53
C ALA A 512 -22.07 9.57 0.64
N GLY A 513 -23.22 9.25 1.25
CA GLY A 513 -24.53 9.38 0.62
C GLY A 513 -25.30 10.55 1.20
N PHE A 514 -26.23 11.11 0.42
CA PHE A 514 -27.17 12.15 0.86
C PHE A 514 -26.52 13.43 1.43
N ILE A 515 -25.34 13.79 0.90
CA ILE A 515 -24.62 15.02 1.28
C ILE A 515 -25.56 16.21 1.11
N ASN A 516 -25.85 16.94 2.19
CA ASN A 516 -26.74 18.10 2.16
C ASN A 516 -28.12 17.81 1.54
N GLY A 517 -28.66 16.61 1.74
CA GLY A 517 -29.93 16.20 1.13
C GLY A 517 -29.85 15.96 -0.38
N ALA A 518 -28.66 15.73 -0.92
CA ALA A 518 -28.43 15.60 -2.35
C ALA A 518 -29.23 14.46 -2.99
N SER A 519 -29.84 14.77 -4.13
CA SER A 519 -30.53 13.82 -4.99
C SER A 519 -30.25 14.15 -6.44
N ASN A 520 -30.27 13.13 -7.29
CA ASN A 520 -29.91 13.19 -8.70
C ASN A 520 -28.55 13.89 -8.90
N GLY A 521 -27.46 13.22 -8.52
CA GLY A 521 -26.12 13.74 -8.80
C GLY A 521 -25.91 13.99 -10.29
N GLN A 522 -25.00 14.91 -10.65
CA GLN A 522 -24.80 15.32 -12.04
C GLN A 522 -23.33 15.54 -12.36
N ASP A 523 -22.64 16.34 -11.56
CA ASP A 523 -21.28 16.75 -11.89
C ASP A 523 -20.44 17.03 -10.64
N ILE A 524 -19.12 16.93 -10.78
CA ILE A 524 -18.17 16.99 -9.68
C ILE A 524 -16.88 17.67 -10.11
N ALA A 525 -16.35 18.57 -9.29
CA ALA A 525 -15.08 19.25 -9.53
C ALA A 525 -14.32 19.48 -8.22
N VAL A 526 -12.99 19.49 -8.29
CA VAL A 526 -12.12 19.67 -7.13
C VAL A 526 -11.25 20.90 -7.32
N SER A 527 -10.99 21.65 -6.25
CA SER A 527 -10.08 22.79 -6.28
C SER A 527 -8.64 22.36 -6.56
N ALA A 528 -7.85 23.27 -7.13
CA ALA A 528 -6.49 22.97 -7.56
C ALA A 528 -5.58 22.56 -6.39
N ASP A 529 -5.82 23.13 -5.21
CA ASP A 529 -5.15 22.81 -3.96
C ASP A 529 -5.62 21.49 -3.31
N GLY A 530 -6.67 20.85 -3.86
CA GLY A 530 -7.26 19.63 -3.32
C GLY A 530 -7.95 19.79 -1.96
N MET A 531 -8.25 21.02 -1.53
CA MET A 531 -8.87 21.31 -0.23
C MET A 531 -10.40 21.37 -0.27
N ARG A 532 -11.01 21.54 -1.45
CA ARG A 532 -12.47 21.61 -1.62
C ARG A 532 -12.92 20.75 -2.80
N LEU A 533 -13.99 20.00 -2.57
CA LEU A 533 -14.70 19.23 -3.59
C LEU A 533 -16.08 19.82 -3.74
N TYR A 534 -16.50 20.08 -4.96
CA TYR A 534 -17.79 20.66 -5.27
C TYR A 534 -18.63 19.65 -6.03
N VAL A 535 -19.90 19.54 -5.65
CA VAL A 535 -20.85 18.58 -6.22
C VAL A 535 -22.10 19.32 -6.69
N ALA A 536 -22.49 19.07 -7.94
CA ALA A 536 -23.75 19.51 -8.52
C ALA A 536 -24.78 18.37 -8.40
N SER A 537 -25.96 18.66 -7.89
CA SER A 537 -27.04 17.69 -7.70
C SER A 537 -28.39 18.35 -7.91
N GLY A 538 -29.34 17.59 -8.46
CA GLY A 538 -30.70 18.03 -8.75
C GLY A 538 -31.46 18.53 -7.52
N ALA A 539 -31.15 18.06 -6.31
CA ALA A 539 -31.57 18.67 -5.04
C ALA A 539 -30.32 18.89 -4.15
N PRO A 540 -30.27 19.88 -3.24
CA PRO A 540 -31.32 20.84 -2.84
C PRO A 540 -31.30 22.15 -3.67
N TYR A 541 -31.12 22.05 -4.99
CA TYR A 541 -31.01 23.17 -5.93
C TYR A 541 -29.78 24.07 -5.75
N ARG A 542 -28.72 23.55 -5.10
CA ARG A 542 -27.45 24.27 -4.94
C ARG A 542 -26.27 23.34 -5.09
N CYS A 543 -25.18 23.84 -5.68
CA CYS A 543 -23.91 23.14 -5.60
C CYS A 543 -23.42 23.12 -4.14
N SER A 544 -22.93 21.96 -3.68
CA SER A 544 -22.42 21.79 -2.33
C SER A 544 -20.89 21.72 -2.34
N SER A 545 -20.26 22.34 -1.35
CA SER A 545 -18.84 22.22 -1.04
C SER A 545 -18.66 21.15 0.03
N VAL A 546 -17.65 20.31 -0.15
CA VAL A 546 -17.40 19.09 0.59
C VAL A 546 -15.90 18.98 0.85
N LYS A 547 -15.52 18.45 2.01
CA LYS A 547 -14.13 18.22 2.35
C LYS A 547 -13.60 16.97 1.62
N PRO A 548 -12.58 17.07 0.76
CA PRO A 548 -12.19 15.95 -0.09
C PRO A 548 -11.59 14.74 0.65
N SER A 549 -11.12 14.92 1.90
CA SER A 549 -10.47 13.85 2.66
C SER A 549 -11.44 12.83 3.26
N ASP A 550 -12.65 13.27 3.63
CA ASP A 550 -13.63 12.48 4.38
C ASP A 550 -15.06 12.65 3.85
N LEU A 551 -15.25 13.47 2.81
CA LEU A 551 -16.53 13.79 2.18
C LEU A 551 -17.55 14.46 3.11
N SER A 552 -17.11 15.07 4.21
CA SER A 552 -17.98 15.85 5.08
C SER A 552 -18.44 17.14 4.40
N PHE A 553 -19.72 17.47 4.57
CA PHE A 553 -20.30 18.71 4.04
C PHE A 553 -19.68 19.95 4.69
N ILE A 554 -19.26 20.92 3.86
CA ILE A 554 -18.71 22.20 4.31
C ILE A 554 -19.79 23.29 4.25
N GLY A 555 -20.53 23.37 3.14
CA GLY A 555 -21.50 24.43 2.92
C GLY A 555 -22.08 24.41 1.50
N SER A 556 -23.12 25.21 1.26
CA SER A 556 -23.69 25.38 -0.09
C SER A 556 -23.20 26.68 -0.72
N LEU A 557 -22.94 26.63 -2.02
CA LEU A 557 -22.75 27.84 -2.81
C LEU A 557 -24.08 28.59 -2.93
N SER A 558 -24.04 29.92 -2.84
CA SER A 558 -25.22 30.76 -3.02
C SER A 558 -25.57 30.94 -4.49
N GLY A 559 -26.84 31.19 -4.82
CA GLY A 559 -27.31 31.06 -6.20
C GLY A 559 -27.64 29.59 -6.53
N GLY A 560 -27.98 29.33 -7.80
CA GLY A 560 -28.66 28.10 -8.18
C GLY A 560 -30.09 28.11 -7.62
N ASP A 561 -31.05 28.42 -8.47
CA ASP A 561 -32.47 28.42 -8.10
C ASP A 561 -33.22 27.21 -8.68
N ALA A 562 -32.53 26.36 -9.45
CA ALA A 562 -33.05 25.10 -9.98
C ALA A 562 -31.91 24.10 -10.26
N TYR A 563 -32.18 22.80 -10.13
CA TYR A 563 -31.39 21.63 -10.54
C TYR A 563 -29.93 21.86 -11.03
N PRO A 564 -28.94 22.07 -10.14
CA PRO A 564 -27.53 22.08 -10.51
C PRO A 564 -27.13 20.85 -11.31
N ASN A 565 -26.47 21.09 -12.45
CA ASN A 565 -26.09 20.05 -13.40
C ASN A 565 -24.68 20.20 -13.99
N ASN A 566 -23.97 21.26 -13.59
CA ASN A 566 -22.58 21.50 -13.95
C ASN A 566 -21.87 22.10 -12.74
N VAL A 567 -20.64 21.70 -12.49
CA VAL A 567 -19.76 22.42 -11.56
C VAL A 567 -18.32 22.33 -12.01
N GLU A 568 -17.65 23.48 -12.11
CA GLU A 568 -16.27 23.59 -12.57
C GLU A 568 -15.46 24.49 -11.63
N VAL A 569 -14.15 24.28 -11.57
CA VAL A 569 -13.23 25.13 -10.80
C VAL A 569 -12.16 25.70 -11.74
N GLY A 570 -12.03 27.03 -11.76
CA GLY A 570 -11.03 27.74 -12.54
C GLY A 570 -9.63 27.67 -11.93
N SER A 571 -8.60 28.05 -12.70
CA SER A 571 -7.21 28.04 -12.23
C SER A 571 -6.89 29.06 -11.12
N ASP A 572 -7.83 29.95 -10.77
CA ASP A 572 -7.80 30.84 -9.59
C ASP A 572 -8.70 30.38 -8.45
N ASP A 573 -9.14 29.12 -8.48
CA ASP A 573 -10.05 28.53 -7.50
C ASP A 573 -11.45 29.19 -7.49
N ARG A 574 -11.79 30.04 -8.46
CA ARG A 574 -13.19 30.45 -8.67
C ARG A 574 -14.02 29.23 -9.04
N VAL A 575 -15.23 29.18 -8.50
CA VAL A 575 -16.14 28.06 -8.69
C VAL A 575 -17.30 28.48 -9.58
N TYR A 576 -17.70 27.62 -10.50
CA TYR A 576 -18.73 27.90 -11.48
C TYR A 576 -19.83 26.86 -11.34
N CYS A 577 -20.96 27.24 -10.75
CA CYS A 577 -22.11 26.35 -10.56
C CYS A 577 -23.16 26.62 -11.64
N GLY A 578 -23.38 25.63 -12.52
CA GLY A 578 -24.35 25.70 -13.60
C GLY A 578 -25.60 24.87 -13.34
N ILE A 579 -26.73 25.28 -13.93
CA ILE A 579 -28.04 24.67 -13.66
C ILE A 579 -28.81 24.25 -14.89
N SER A 580 -29.72 23.30 -14.68
CA SER A 580 -30.84 23.02 -15.56
C SER A 580 -32.09 23.80 -15.15
N GLY A 581 -32.22 25.08 -15.54
CA GLY A 581 -33.32 25.96 -15.12
C GLY A 581 -34.00 26.74 -16.25
N TRP A 582 -35.14 26.24 -16.74
CA TRP A 582 -35.88 26.83 -17.88
C TRP A 582 -36.31 28.28 -17.73
N TYR A 583 -36.69 28.68 -16.52
CA TYR A 583 -37.20 30.02 -16.23
C TYR A 583 -36.26 30.81 -15.31
N SER A 584 -35.07 30.27 -15.06
CA SER A 584 -34.08 30.91 -14.22
C SER A 584 -33.50 32.14 -14.91
N SER A 585 -33.27 33.18 -14.11
CA SER A 585 -32.70 34.46 -14.59
C SER A 585 -31.23 34.34 -15.00
N ALA A 586 -30.54 33.31 -14.54
CA ALA A 586 -29.18 32.95 -14.91
C ALA A 586 -29.08 31.42 -15.03
N ASP A 587 -28.04 30.96 -15.73
CA ASP A 587 -27.73 29.54 -15.88
C ASP A 587 -26.45 29.14 -15.16
N VAL A 588 -25.54 30.09 -14.90
CA VAL A 588 -24.28 29.87 -14.20
C VAL A 588 -24.04 30.96 -13.16
N TRP A 589 -23.62 30.58 -11.96
CA TRP A 589 -23.16 31.47 -10.89
C TRP A 589 -21.67 31.24 -10.65
N VAL A 590 -20.92 32.33 -10.52
CA VAL A 590 -19.47 32.33 -10.31
C VAL A 590 -19.17 32.80 -8.91
N HIS A 591 -18.36 32.04 -8.19
CA HIS A 591 -17.97 32.30 -6.80
C HIS A 591 -16.47 32.49 -6.70
N ASP A 592 -16.03 33.22 -5.68
CA ASP A 592 -14.62 33.22 -5.30
C ASP A 592 -14.21 31.87 -4.66
N ALA A 593 -12.91 31.71 -4.38
CA ALA A 593 -12.35 30.52 -3.75
C ALA A 593 -12.96 30.19 -2.37
N ASN A 594 -13.55 31.18 -1.69
CA ASN A 594 -14.20 30.98 -0.41
C ASN A 594 -15.67 30.57 -0.54
N GLY A 595 -16.26 30.72 -1.73
CA GLY A 595 -17.65 30.42 -2.04
C GLY A 595 -18.58 31.65 -2.03
N ALA A 596 -18.04 32.86 -1.97
CA ALA A 596 -18.84 34.08 -2.07
C ALA A 596 -19.25 34.34 -3.53
N LEU A 597 -20.52 34.65 -3.75
CA LEU A 597 -21.04 34.91 -5.10
C LEU A 597 -20.46 36.21 -5.67
N LEU A 598 -19.86 36.12 -6.86
CA LEU A 598 -19.30 37.25 -7.60
C LEU A 598 -20.27 37.74 -8.68
N LYS A 599 -20.75 36.83 -9.54
CA LYS A 599 -21.55 37.18 -10.71
C LYS A 599 -22.39 36.00 -11.19
N SER A 600 -23.41 36.27 -11.99
CA SER A 600 -24.19 35.24 -12.69
C SER A 600 -24.32 35.57 -14.18
N PHE A 601 -24.52 34.53 -14.99
CA PHE A 601 -24.55 34.61 -16.44
C PHE A 601 -25.68 33.77 -17.02
N LYS A 602 -26.32 34.29 -18.08
CA LYS A 602 -27.34 33.56 -18.85
C LYS A 602 -26.72 33.02 -20.15
N PHE A 603 -26.90 31.73 -20.38
CA PHE A 603 -26.45 30.99 -21.55
C PHE A 603 -27.63 30.72 -22.49
N ALA A 604 -28.67 30.07 -21.96
CA ALA A 604 -29.82 29.59 -22.70
C ALA A 604 -30.85 30.71 -22.96
N GLY A 605 -31.73 30.49 -23.94
CA GLY A 605 -32.91 31.31 -24.17
C GLY A 605 -34.00 31.10 -23.11
N TYR A 606 -35.20 31.62 -23.41
CA TYR A 606 -36.38 31.43 -22.59
C TYR A 606 -36.89 29.98 -22.66
N ALA A 607 -37.26 29.38 -21.53
CA ALA A 607 -37.74 28.00 -21.42
C ALA A 607 -36.70 26.95 -21.89
N ARG A 608 -35.43 27.24 -21.61
CA ARG A 608 -34.25 26.48 -22.07
C ARG A 608 -33.21 26.42 -20.96
N ASN A 609 -32.31 25.46 -21.03
CA ASN A 609 -31.33 25.19 -19.99
C ASN A 609 -29.92 24.89 -20.53
N LEU A 610 -28.94 25.05 -19.64
CA LEU A 610 -27.59 24.54 -19.85
C LEU A 610 -27.63 23.01 -19.81
N MET A 611 -26.97 22.36 -20.77
CA MET A 611 -26.86 20.91 -20.80
C MET A 611 -25.91 20.41 -19.70
N THR A 612 -26.25 19.27 -19.11
CA THR A 612 -25.46 18.61 -18.05
C THR A 612 -24.03 18.34 -18.53
N ARG A 613 -23.03 18.67 -17.70
CA ARG A 613 -21.60 18.42 -17.94
C ARG A 613 -21.06 18.97 -19.27
N THR A 614 -21.57 20.13 -19.68
CA THR A 614 -21.11 20.85 -20.87
C THR A 614 -20.48 22.20 -20.56
N LEU A 615 -20.55 22.67 -19.31
CA LEU A 615 -19.80 23.85 -18.89
C LEU A 615 -18.30 23.54 -18.95
N GLY A 616 -17.53 24.48 -19.49
CA GLY A 616 -16.08 24.40 -19.51
C GLY A 616 -15.46 25.76 -19.24
N ILE A 617 -14.35 25.77 -18.53
CA ILE A 617 -13.61 26.99 -18.15
C ILE A 617 -12.29 27.01 -18.91
N SER A 618 -11.90 28.15 -19.47
CA SER A 618 -10.58 28.28 -20.09
C SER A 618 -9.46 28.04 -19.07
N ALA A 619 -8.30 27.58 -19.53
CA ALA A 619 -7.15 27.27 -18.67
C ALA A 619 -6.74 28.40 -17.71
N ASP A 620 -6.94 29.65 -18.12
CA ASP A 620 -6.67 30.86 -17.33
C ASP A 620 -7.86 31.34 -16.47
N GLY A 621 -9.00 30.64 -16.51
CA GLY A 621 -10.20 30.98 -15.75
C GLY A 621 -11.02 32.16 -16.31
N LEU A 622 -10.61 32.81 -17.40
CA LEU A 622 -11.18 34.10 -17.81
C LEU A 622 -12.39 34.01 -18.75
N MET A 623 -12.63 32.83 -19.33
CA MET A 623 -13.72 32.55 -20.25
C MET A 623 -14.48 31.30 -19.83
N MET A 624 -15.79 31.30 -20.05
CA MET A 624 -16.62 30.09 -19.97
C MET A 624 -17.14 29.71 -21.34
N VAL A 625 -17.41 28.43 -21.53
CA VAL A 625 -18.17 27.92 -22.66
C VAL A 625 -19.18 26.88 -22.20
N GLY A 626 -20.33 26.77 -22.88
CA GLY A 626 -21.36 25.81 -22.51
C GLY A 626 -22.31 25.52 -23.68
N GLN A 627 -22.93 24.34 -23.66
CA GLN A 627 -23.96 23.94 -24.61
C GLN A 627 -25.34 24.07 -23.97
N THR A 628 -26.31 24.59 -24.71
CA THR A 628 -27.71 24.69 -24.28
C THR A 628 -28.62 23.83 -25.15
N ASP A 629 -29.83 23.55 -24.67
CA ASP A 629 -30.84 22.73 -25.37
C ASP A 629 -31.62 23.50 -26.47
N ASP A 630 -31.45 24.83 -26.59
CA ASP A 630 -31.83 25.64 -27.75
C ASP A 630 -30.73 25.74 -28.81
N PRO A 631 -30.18 24.58 -29.14
CA PRO A 631 -28.79 24.31 -29.58
C PRO A 631 -27.88 25.54 -29.77
N LEU A 632 -27.45 26.15 -28.66
CA LEU A 632 -26.43 27.20 -28.68
C LEU A 632 -25.14 26.70 -28.03
N LEU A 633 -24.02 26.89 -28.73
CA LEU A 633 -22.68 26.89 -28.14
C LEU A 633 -22.36 28.34 -27.73
N VAL A 634 -22.24 28.57 -26.43
CA VAL A 634 -22.18 29.92 -25.86
C VAL A 634 -20.83 30.18 -25.21
N PHE A 635 -20.12 31.20 -25.68
CA PHE A 635 -18.84 31.67 -25.13
C PHE A 635 -19.08 32.94 -24.30
N VAL A 636 -18.70 32.93 -23.03
CA VAL A 636 -18.99 34.00 -22.08
C VAL A 636 -17.69 34.57 -21.51
N PRO A 637 -17.40 35.87 -21.72
CA PRO A 637 -16.33 36.57 -21.05
C PRO A 637 -16.60 36.73 -19.55
N VAL A 638 -15.72 36.21 -18.69
CA VAL A 638 -15.80 36.35 -17.22
C VAL A 638 -14.92 37.49 -16.75
N GLY A 639 -13.70 37.55 -17.28
CA GLY A 639 -12.66 38.48 -16.86
C GLY A 639 -11.92 38.04 -15.58
N PRO A 640 -10.85 38.77 -15.21
CA PRO A 640 -10.03 38.50 -14.04
C PRO A 640 -10.75 38.76 -12.72
#